data_AF-C8Z6G1-F1
#
_entry.id   AF-C8Z6G1-F1
#
_cell.length_a   1.000
_cell.length_b   1.000
_cell.length_c   1.000
_cell.angle_alpha   90.00
_cell.angle_beta   90.00
_cell.angle_gamma   90.00
#
_symmetry.space_group_name_H-M   'P 1'
#
loop_
_entity.id
_entity.type
_entity.pdbx_description
1 polymer ?
#
loop_
_entity_poly.entity_id
_entity_poly.type
_entity_poly.pdbx_seq_one_letter_code
_entity_poly.pdbx_strand_id
1 'polypeptide(L)'
;MNVLVYNGPGTTPGSVKHAVESLRDFLEPYYAVSTVNVKVLQTEPWMSKTSAVVFPGGADLPYVQACQPIISRLKHFVSKQGGVFIGFCAGGYFGTSRVEFAQGDPTMEVSGSRDLRFFPGTSRGPAYNGFQYNSEAGARAVKLNLPDGSQFSTYFNGGAVFVDADKFDNVEILATYAEHPDVPSSDSGKGQSENPAAVVLCTVGRGKVLLTGPHPEFNVRFMRKSTDKHFLETVVENLKAQEIMRLKFMRTILTKTGLNCNNDFNYVRAPNLTPLFMASAPNKRNYLQEMENNLAHHGMHANNVELCSELNAETDSFQFYRGYRASYDAASSSLLHKEPDEVPKTIIFPGVDEDIPPFQYTPNFDMKEYFKYLNVQNTIGSLLLYGEVVTSTSTILNNNKSLLSSIPESTLLHVGTIQVSGRGRGGNTWINPKGVCASTAVVTMPLQSPVTNRNISVVFVQYLSMLAYCKAILSYAPGFSDIPVRIKWPNDLYALSPTYYKRKNLQLVNTGFEHTKLPLGDIEPAYLKISGLLVNTHFINNKYCLLLGCGINLTSDGPTTSLQTWIDILNEERQQLHLDLLPAIKAEKLQALYMNNLEVILKQFINYGAAEILPSYYELWLHSNQIVTLPDHGNTQAMITGITEDYGLLIAKELVSGSSTQFTGNVYNLQPDGNTFDIFKSLIAKKVQS
;
A
#
# COMPACT_ATOMS: atom_id res chain seq x y z
N MET A 1 17.64 -3.29 -1.96
CA MET A 1 17.12 -3.41 -3.33
C MET A 1 15.64 -3.78 -3.26
N ASN A 2 14.85 -3.52 -4.29
CA ASN A 2 13.40 -3.72 -4.28
C ASN A 2 12.98 -4.97 -5.06
N VAL A 3 11.90 -5.60 -4.62
CA VAL A 3 11.10 -6.54 -5.42
C VAL A 3 9.72 -5.92 -5.63
N LEU A 4 9.34 -5.76 -6.90
CA LEU A 4 8.12 -5.07 -7.29
C LEU A 4 7.06 -6.06 -7.77
N VAL A 5 5.94 -6.15 -7.06
CA VAL A 5 4.80 -7.02 -7.39
C VAL A 5 3.74 -6.22 -8.13
N TYR A 6 3.45 -6.59 -9.38
CA TYR A 6 2.43 -5.92 -10.17
C TYR A 6 1.04 -6.04 -9.51
N ASN A 7 0.30 -4.92 -9.42
CA ASN A 7 -1.05 -4.86 -8.84
C ASN A 7 -2.09 -4.17 -9.75
N GLY A 8 -1.81 -4.11 -11.06
CA GLY A 8 -2.70 -3.48 -12.05
C GLY A 8 -3.73 -4.45 -12.66
N PRO A 9 -4.40 -4.02 -13.75
CA PRO A 9 -5.36 -4.84 -14.48
C PRO A 9 -4.82 -6.23 -14.84
N GLY A 10 -5.63 -7.27 -14.62
CA GLY A 10 -5.27 -8.67 -14.83
C GLY A 10 -4.89 -9.41 -13.56
N THR A 11 -4.62 -8.71 -12.46
CA THR A 11 -4.44 -9.35 -11.14
C THR A 11 -5.77 -9.46 -10.39
N THR A 12 -5.83 -10.35 -9.39
CA THR A 12 -6.85 -10.31 -8.33
C THR A 12 -6.23 -9.82 -7.01
N PRO A 13 -6.99 -9.12 -6.14
CA PRO A 13 -6.48 -8.70 -4.83
C PRO A 13 -5.94 -9.86 -3.98
N GLY A 14 -6.57 -11.05 -4.08
CA GLY A 14 -6.12 -12.28 -3.42
C GLY A 14 -4.74 -12.72 -3.91
N SER A 15 -4.55 -12.88 -5.22
CA SER A 15 -3.26 -13.29 -5.80
C SER A 15 -2.14 -12.29 -5.48
N VAL A 16 -2.43 -10.99 -5.49
CA VAL A 16 -1.45 -9.95 -5.10
C VAL A 16 -1.08 -10.09 -3.62
N LYS A 17 -2.07 -10.28 -2.72
CA LYS A 17 -1.81 -10.48 -1.29
C LYS A 17 -0.94 -11.71 -1.06
N HIS A 18 -1.29 -12.86 -1.67
CA HIS A 18 -0.49 -14.09 -1.55
C HIS A 18 0.95 -13.88 -2.05
N ALA A 19 1.13 -13.28 -3.23
CA ALA A 19 2.46 -13.04 -3.78
C ALA A 19 3.29 -12.09 -2.91
N VAL A 20 2.74 -10.96 -2.47
CA VAL A 20 3.46 -9.98 -1.64
C VAL A 20 3.90 -10.59 -0.31
N GLU A 21 2.99 -11.21 0.42
CA GLU A 21 3.28 -11.77 1.74
C GLU A 21 4.28 -12.92 1.63
N SER A 22 4.03 -13.87 0.70
CA SER A 22 4.94 -14.99 0.44
C SER A 22 6.34 -14.52 0.02
N LEU A 23 6.47 -13.43 -0.73
CA LEU A 23 7.77 -12.90 -1.09
C LEU A 23 8.46 -12.15 0.06
N ARG A 24 7.73 -11.43 0.92
CA ARG A 24 8.31 -10.77 2.11
C ARG A 24 8.97 -11.80 3.00
N ASP A 25 8.22 -12.86 3.26
CA ASP A 25 8.61 -14.02 4.04
C ASP A 25 9.97 -14.61 3.60
N PHE A 26 10.22 -14.69 2.28
CA PHE A 26 11.48 -15.24 1.76
C PHE A 26 12.57 -14.21 1.52
N LEU A 27 12.23 -12.96 1.21
CA LEU A 27 13.19 -12.00 0.65
C LEU A 27 13.58 -10.89 1.62
N GLU A 28 12.82 -10.65 2.69
CA GLU A 28 13.22 -9.73 3.75
C GLU A 28 14.24 -10.39 4.69
N PRO A 29 15.26 -9.65 5.17
CA PRO A 29 15.49 -8.21 4.99
C PRO A 29 16.31 -7.82 3.75
N TYR A 30 16.71 -8.77 2.90
CA TYR A 30 17.60 -8.49 1.76
C TYR A 30 16.94 -7.59 0.70
N TYR A 31 15.63 -7.74 0.50
CA TYR A 31 14.86 -6.97 -0.45
C TYR A 31 13.57 -6.43 0.16
N ALA A 32 13.26 -5.17 -0.12
CA ALA A 32 11.96 -4.61 0.22
C ALA A 32 10.92 -5.04 -0.82
N VAL A 33 9.88 -5.76 -0.40
CA VAL A 33 8.81 -6.22 -1.29
C VAL A 33 7.67 -5.21 -1.27
N SER A 34 7.35 -4.69 -2.46
CA SER A 34 6.31 -3.67 -2.62
C SER A 34 5.50 -3.86 -3.89
N THR A 35 4.29 -3.33 -3.92
CA THR A 35 3.42 -3.40 -5.11
C THR A 35 3.71 -2.26 -6.06
N VAL A 36 3.55 -2.51 -7.36
CA VAL A 36 3.74 -1.51 -8.42
C VAL A 36 2.62 -1.59 -9.45
N ASN A 37 2.20 -0.45 -9.99
CA ASN A 37 1.24 -0.42 -11.09
C ASN A 37 1.95 -0.12 -12.43
N VAL A 38 1.23 -0.30 -13.52
CA VAL A 38 1.77 -0.09 -14.87
C VAL A 38 2.31 1.33 -15.09
N LYS A 39 1.65 2.34 -14.50
CA LYS A 39 2.06 3.73 -14.64
C LYS A 39 3.45 3.95 -14.06
N VAL A 40 3.71 3.45 -12.85
CA VAL A 40 5.04 3.53 -12.22
C VAL A 40 6.07 2.77 -13.05
N LEU A 41 5.73 1.58 -13.57
CA LEU A 41 6.64 0.83 -14.44
C LEU A 41 6.93 1.55 -15.77
N GLN A 42 6.02 2.40 -16.24
CA GLN A 42 6.15 3.20 -17.45
C GLN A 42 6.94 4.50 -17.22
N THR A 43 6.67 5.22 -16.13
CA THR A 43 7.15 6.59 -15.93
C THR A 43 8.37 6.67 -15.02
N GLU A 44 8.44 5.87 -13.95
CA GLU A 44 9.45 6.05 -12.89
C GLU A 44 10.77 5.33 -13.21
N PRO A 45 11.92 5.84 -12.70
CA PRO A 45 13.22 5.18 -12.83
C PRO A 45 13.37 4.02 -11.82
N TRP A 46 12.61 2.94 -12.01
CA TRP A 46 12.55 1.83 -11.06
C TRP A 46 13.67 0.79 -11.25
N MET A 47 14.18 0.60 -12.48
CA MET A 47 15.03 -0.55 -12.82
C MET A 47 16.34 -0.62 -12.01
N SER A 48 16.98 0.52 -11.74
CA SER A 48 18.29 0.57 -11.06
C SER A 48 18.25 0.17 -9.58
N LYS A 49 17.08 0.28 -8.93
CA LYS A 49 16.88 -0.10 -7.53
C LYS A 49 16.09 -1.40 -7.39
N THR A 50 15.80 -2.11 -8.48
CA THR A 50 14.93 -3.28 -8.50
C THR A 50 15.72 -4.54 -8.84
N SER A 51 15.54 -5.60 -8.06
CA SER A 51 16.13 -6.91 -8.30
C SER A 51 15.17 -7.85 -9.02
N ALA A 52 13.87 -7.77 -8.73
CA ALA A 52 12.86 -8.56 -9.40
C ALA A 52 11.56 -7.80 -9.66
N VAL A 53 10.88 -8.12 -10.77
CA VAL A 53 9.50 -7.73 -11.05
C VAL A 53 8.65 -8.99 -11.11
N VAL A 54 7.53 -9.00 -10.39
CA VAL A 54 6.68 -10.16 -10.18
C VAL A 54 5.27 -9.90 -10.70
N PHE A 55 4.74 -10.80 -11.53
CA PHE A 55 3.37 -10.77 -12.05
C PHE A 55 2.56 -11.91 -11.41
N PRO A 56 1.59 -11.62 -10.53
CA PRO A 56 0.75 -12.62 -9.89
C PRO A 56 -0.24 -13.32 -10.84
N GLY A 57 -0.97 -14.30 -10.30
CA GLY A 57 -2.08 -14.93 -10.99
C GLY A 57 -3.31 -14.04 -11.19
N GLY A 58 -4.15 -14.39 -12.16
CA GLY A 58 -5.36 -13.66 -12.53
C GLY A 58 -5.76 -13.94 -13.98
N ALA A 59 -5.97 -12.91 -14.80
CA ALA A 59 -6.39 -13.00 -16.20
C ALA A 59 -5.35 -12.41 -17.15
N ASP A 60 -5.06 -13.12 -18.23
CA ASP A 60 -4.00 -12.78 -19.20
C ASP A 60 -4.27 -11.53 -20.04
N LEU A 61 -5.42 -11.45 -20.70
CA LEU A 61 -5.71 -10.41 -21.70
C LEU A 61 -5.63 -8.99 -21.11
N PRO A 62 -6.10 -8.74 -19.87
CA PRO A 62 -5.88 -7.45 -19.23
C PRO A 62 -4.39 -7.11 -19.02
N TYR A 63 -3.49 -8.08 -18.80
CA TYR A 63 -2.04 -7.82 -18.77
C TYR A 63 -1.54 -7.37 -20.14
N VAL A 64 -1.95 -8.06 -21.21
CA VAL A 64 -1.56 -7.71 -22.59
C VAL A 64 -1.97 -6.29 -22.92
N GLN A 65 -3.22 -5.91 -22.61
CA GLN A 65 -3.74 -4.58 -22.89
C GLN A 65 -3.04 -3.51 -22.04
N ALA A 66 -2.93 -3.73 -20.72
CA ALA A 66 -2.39 -2.73 -19.82
C ALA A 66 -0.88 -2.56 -19.97
N CYS A 67 -0.13 -3.66 -20.10
CA CYS A 67 1.34 -3.66 -20.04
C CYS A 67 2.04 -3.42 -21.38
N GLN A 68 1.30 -3.29 -22.48
CA GLN A 68 1.84 -2.96 -23.80
C GLN A 68 2.91 -1.83 -23.78
N PRO A 69 2.66 -0.69 -23.09
CA PRO A 69 3.63 0.41 -23.02
C PRO A 69 4.94 0.10 -22.27
N ILE A 70 4.99 -0.98 -21.48
CA ILE A 70 6.13 -1.33 -20.62
C ILE A 70 6.90 -2.59 -21.07
N ILE A 71 6.44 -3.29 -22.11
CA ILE A 71 7.07 -4.53 -22.61
C ILE A 71 8.55 -4.33 -22.91
N SER A 72 8.91 -3.27 -23.64
CA SER A 72 10.31 -2.98 -23.99
C SER A 72 11.19 -2.75 -22.76
N ARG A 73 10.64 -2.08 -21.72
CA ARG A 73 11.31 -1.81 -20.45
C ARG A 73 11.52 -3.09 -19.65
N LEU A 74 10.52 -3.97 -19.57
CA LEU A 74 10.65 -5.28 -18.91
C LEU A 74 11.71 -6.15 -19.59
N LYS A 75 11.70 -6.20 -20.93
CA LYS A 75 12.71 -6.94 -21.69
C LYS A 75 14.11 -6.36 -21.50
N HIS A 76 14.25 -5.04 -21.45
CA HIS A 76 15.52 -4.38 -21.15
C HIS A 76 16.01 -4.68 -19.73
N PHE A 77 15.13 -4.58 -18.73
CA PHE A 77 15.43 -4.88 -17.33
C PHE A 77 16.01 -6.30 -17.17
N VAL A 78 15.35 -7.30 -17.72
CA VAL A 78 15.82 -8.69 -17.67
C VAL A 78 17.08 -8.88 -18.51
N SER A 79 16.98 -8.66 -19.83
CA SER A 79 18.04 -9.07 -20.76
C SER A 79 19.30 -8.23 -20.66
N LYS A 80 19.17 -6.93 -20.35
CA LYS A 80 20.28 -5.99 -20.32
C LYS A 80 20.70 -5.66 -18.91
N GLN A 81 19.83 -5.50 -17.92
CA GLN A 81 20.27 -5.12 -16.56
C GLN A 81 20.51 -6.31 -15.62
N GLY A 82 20.14 -7.52 -16.04
CA GLY A 82 20.29 -8.71 -15.19
C GLY A 82 19.19 -8.86 -14.15
N GLY A 83 18.07 -8.16 -14.32
CA GLY A 83 16.91 -8.26 -13.45
C GLY A 83 16.22 -9.62 -13.55
N VAL A 84 15.44 -9.94 -12.52
CA VAL A 84 14.62 -11.15 -12.45
C VAL A 84 13.17 -10.84 -12.81
N PHE A 85 12.56 -11.65 -13.67
CA PHE A 85 11.11 -11.65 -13.88
C PHE A 85 10.51 -12.90 -13.23
N ILE A 86 9.43 -12.74 -12.47
CA ILE A 86 8.70 -13.87 -11.87
C ILE A 86 7.24 -13.79 -12.33
N GLY A 87 6.70 -14.88 -12.88
CA GLY A 87 5.32 -14.96 -13.31
C GLY A 87 4.62 -16.15 -12.68
N PHE A 88 3.55 -15.90 -11.92
CA PHE A 88 2.73 -16.96 -11.33
C PHE A 88 1.43 -17.14 -12.10
N CYS A 89 1.11 -18.38 -12.50
CA CYS A 89 -0.07 -18.74 -13.29
C CYS A 89 -0.25 -17.78 -14.47
N ALA A 90 -1.14 -16.80 -14.35
CA ALA A 90 -1.36 -15.81 -15.39
C ALA A 90 -0.15 -14.93 -15.73
N GLY A 91 0.61 -14.50 -14.72
CA GLY A 91 1.88 -13.85 -14.96
C GLY A 91 2.91 -14.79 -15.59
N GLY A 92 2.77 -16.10 -15.36
CA GLY A 92 3.61 -17.15 -15.93
C GLY A 92 3.42 -17.26 -17.44
N TYR A 93 2.16 -17.43 -17.88
CA TYR A 93 1.87 -17.51 -19.31
C TYR A 93 2.02 -16.17 -20.05
N PHE A 94 1.89 -15.03 -19.36
CA PHE A 94 2.18 -13.71 -19.94
C PHE A 94 3.64 -13.59 -20.41
N GLY A 95 4.55 -14.33 -19.75
CA GLY A 95 5.98 -14.40 -20.07
C GLY A 95 6.35 -15.30 -21.25
N THR A 96 5.42 -16.06 -21.85
CA THR A 96 5.73 -16.99 -22.95
C THR A 96 5.72 -16.32 -24.32
N SER A 97 5.95 -17.09 -25.39
CA SER A 97 5.82 -16.61 -26.77
C SER A 97 4.40 -16.72 -27.30
N ARG A 98 3.67 -17.73 -26.83
CA ARG A 98 2.29 -18.03 -27.19
C ARG A 98 1.54 -18.62 -26.00
N VAL A 99 0.26 -18.31 -25.92
CA VAL A 99 -0.68 -18.90 -24.96
C VAL A 99 -1.79 -19.60 -25.74
N GLU A 100 -2.16 -20.78 -25.28
CA GLU A 100 -3.32 -21.56 -25.74
C GLU A 100 -4.10 -21.98 -24.50
N PHE A 101 -5.07 -21.16 -24.10
CA PHE A 101 -5.85 -21.37 -22.89
C PHE A 101 -7.30 -21.68 -23.23
N ALA A 102 -7.86 -22.76 -22.66
CA ALA A 102 -9.24 -23.20 -22.89
C ALA A 102 -9.63 -23.20 -24.38
N GLN A 103 -8.74 -23.70 -25.24
CA GLN A 103 -8.90 -23.63 -26.69
C GLN A 103 -10.18 -24.36 -27.15
N GLY A 104 -11.01 -23.68 -27.93
CA GLY A 104 -12.32 -24.18 -28.37
C GLY A 104 -13.47 -23.88 -27.40
N ASP A 105 -13.20 -23.28 -26.24
CA ASP A 105 -14.25 -22.80 -25.33
C ASP A 105 -14.70 -21.39 -25.75
N PRO A 106 -15.98 -21.18 -26.12
CA PRO A 106 -16.46 -19.91 -26.65
C PRO A 106 -16.43 -18.75 -25.64
N THR A 107 -16.28 -19.05 -24.35
CA THR A 107 -16.35 -18.05 -23.27
C THR A 107 -15.01 -17.83 -22.55
N MET A 108 -14.12 -18.82 -22.58
CA MET A 108 -12.87 -18.79 -21.81
C MET A 108 -11.60 -18.81 -22.67
N GLU A 109 -11.72 -19.04 -23.98
CA GLU A 109 -10.54 -19.17 -24.85
C GLU A 109 -9.64 -17.92 -24.81
N VAL A 110 -8.37 -18.15 -24.52
CA VAL A 110 -7.30 -17.16 -24.66
C VAL A 110 -6.17 -17.77 -25.48
N SER A 111 -6.22 -17.53 -26.78
CA SER A 111 -5.25 -18.04 -27.75
C SER A 111 -4.53 -16.91 -28.48
N GLY A 112 -3.19 -16.91 -28.50
CA GLY A 112 -2.43 -15.96 -29.30
C GLY A 112 -0.99 -15.75 -28.87
N SER A 113 -0.28 -14.89 -29.60
CA SER A 113 1.11 -14.53 -29.33
C SER A 113 1.25 -13.57 -28.14
N ARG A 114 2.39 -13.59 -27.47
CA ARG A 114 2.76 -12.63 -26.41
C ARG A 114 4.06 -11.90 -26.76
N ASP A 115 4.21 -10.67 -26.28
CA ASP A 115 5.31 -9.79 -26.69
C ASP A 115 6.58 -9.94 -25.82
N LEU A 116 6.43 -10.44 -24.59
CA LEU A 116 7.57 -10.70 -23.70
C LEU A 116 8.49 -11.76 -24.28
N ARG A 117 7.95 -12.94 -24.62
CA ARG A 117 8.69 -14.07 -25.24
C ARG A 117 9.93 -14.48 -24.44
N PHE A 118 9.83 -14.47 -23.12
CA PHE A 118 10.94 -14.90 -22.26
C PHE A 118 11.09 -16.42 -22.29
N PHE A 119 9.96 -17.14 -22.20
CA PHE A 119 9.91 -18.55 -22.58
C PHE A 119 9.58 -18.64 -24.09
N PRO A 120 10.40 -19.34 -24.88
CA PRO A 120 10.26 -19.38 -26.34
C PRO A 120 9.08 -20.22 -26.83
N GLY A 121 8.58 -21.16 -26.03
CA GLY A 121 7.50 -22.07 -26.40
C GLY A 121 6.09 -21.59 -26.04
N THR A 122 5.14 -22.49 -26.24
CA THR A 122 3.72 -22.30 -25.91
C THR A 122 3.44 -22.65 -24.44
N SER A 123 2.64 -21.82 -23.78
CA SER A 123 1.98 -22.21 -22.52
C SER A 123 0.57 -22.68 -22.84
N ARG A 124 0.22 -23.90 -22.45
CA ARG A 124 -1.10 -24.50 -22.74
C ARG A 124 -1.87 -24.77 -21.46
N GLY A 125 -3.11 -24.33 -21.38
CA GLY A 125 -3.93 -24.48 -20.18
C GLY A 125 -5.44 -24.44 -20.43
N PRO A 126 -6.26 -24.53 -19.38
CA PRO A 126 -5.85 -24.95 -18.04
C PRO A 126 -5.30 -26.39 -18.09
N ALA A 127 -4.25 -26.68 -17.33
CA ALA A 127 -3.58 -27.98 -17.33
C ALA A 127 -4.54 -29.12 -16.93
N TYR A 128 -5.54 -28.80 -16.12
CA TYR A 128 -6.62 -29.71 -15.76
C TYR A 128 -7.97 -29.03 -15.97
N ASN A 129 -8.96 -29.82 -16.39
CA ASN A 129 -10.32 -29.36 -16.65
C ASN A 129 -11.06 -28.90 -15.39
N GLY A 130 -12.10 -28.09 -15.59
CA GLY A 130 -13.03 -27.63 -14.53
C GLY A 130 -12.80 -26.20 -14.05
N PHE A 131 -11.79 -25.49 -14.55
CA PHE A 131 -11.54 -24.08 -14.25
C PHE A 131 -12.70 -23.18 -14.68
N GLN A 132 -13.06 -22.20 -13.84
CA GLN A 132 -13.95 -21.09 -14.20
C GLN A 132 -13.46 -19.79 -13.57
N TYR A 133 -13.46 -18.70 -14.37
CA TYR A 133 -13.05 -17.37 -13.90
C TYR A 133 -13.88 -16.90 -12.70
N ASN A 134 -13.22 -16.17 -11.78
CA ASN A 134 -13.83 -15.60 -10.57
C ASN A 134 -14.51 -16.64 -9.66
N SER A 135 -14.06 -17.90 -9.73
CA SER A 135 -14.55 -18.98 -8.88
C SER A 135 -13.41 -19.89 -8.45
N GLU A 136 -13.74 -20.83 -7.57
CA GLU A 136 -12.83 -21.87 -7.09
C GLU A 136 -13.14 -23.23 -7.75
N ALA A 137 -13.97 -23.23 -8.80
CA ALA A 137 -14.25 -24.41 -9.59
C ALA A 137 -12.96 -24.94 -10.25
N GLY A 138 -12.70 -26.24 -10.07
CA GLY A 138 -11.50 -26.90 -10.59
C GLY A 138 -10.24 -26.70 -9.74
N ALA A 139 -10.29 -25.89 -8.68
CA ALA A 139 -9.16 -25.67 -7.78
C ALA A 139 -8.81 -26.97 -7.02
N ARG A 140 -7.51 -27.27 -6.91
CA ARG A 140 -7.01 -28.53 -6.34
C ARG A 140 -5.61 -28.39 -5.73
N ALA A 141 -5.25 -29.36 -4.91
CA ALA A 141 -3.87 -29.56 -4.46
C ALA A 141 -3.12 -30.42 -5.48
N VAL A 142 -2.47 -29.78 -6.46
CA VAL A 142 -1.75 -30.50 -7.52
C VAL A 142 -0.41 -31.01 -7.00
N LYS A 143 -0.07 -32.26 -7.30
CA LYS A 143 1.22 -32.85 -6.95
C LYS A 143 2.28 -32.53 -8.01
N LEU A 144 3.45 -32.09 -7.56
CA LEU A 144 4.62 -31.80 -8.38
C LEU A 144 5.76 -32.76 -8.09
N ASN A 145 6.48 -33.17 -9.14
CA ASN A 145 7.74 -33.89 -9.06
C ASN A 145 8.90 -32.90 -9.14
N LEU A 146 9.88 -33.06 -8.24
CA LEU A 146 11.11 -32.26 -8.23
C LEU A 146 12.28 -33.04 -8.86
N PRO A 147 13.30 -32.34 -9.40
CA PRO A 147 14.49 -32.98 -9.99
C PRO A 147 15.28 -33.87 -9.03
N ASP A 148 15.16 -33.66 -7.71
CA ASP A 148 15.79 -34.50 -6.68
C ASP A 148 15.00 -35.78 -6.36
N GLY A 149 13.89 -36.03 -7.07
CA GLY A 149 13.00 -37.16 -6.87
C GLY A 149 11.95 -36.97 -5.78
N SER A 150 11.99 -35.86 -5.03
CA SER A 150 10.97 -35.56 -4.03
C SER A 150 9.68 -35.04 -4.67
N GLN A 151 8.59 -35.10 -3.91
CA GLN A 151 7.27 -34.66 -4.34
C GLN A 151 6.61 -33.82 -3.26
N PHE A 152 5.77 -32.88 -3.68
CA PHE A 152 4.88 -32.14 -2.78
C PHE A 152 3.65 -31.66 -3.54
N SER A 153 2.60 -31.28 -2.80
CA SER A 153 1.41 -30.67 -3.41
C SER A 153 1.38 -29.16 -3.18
N THR A 154 0.90 -28.43 -4.18
CA THR A 154 0.70 -26.98 -4.12
C THR A 154 -0.67 -26.60 -4.66
N TYR A 155 -1.14 -25.40 -4.34
CA TYR A 155 -2.41 -24.90 -4.86
C TYR A 155 -2.34 -24.76 -6.39
N PHE A 156 -3.43 -25.12 -7.04
CA PHE A 156 -3.64 -24.97 -8.47
C PHE A 156 -5.05 -24.49 -8.73
N ASN A 157 -5.20 -23.45 -9.54
CA ASN A 157 -6.47 -23.00 -10.08
C ASN A 157 -6.24 -22.45 -11.49
N GLY A 158 -6.50 -23.28 -12.50
CA GLY A 158 -6.41 -22.88 -13.91
C GLY A 158 -4.99 -22.64 -14.46
N GLY A 159 -3.94 -23.12 -13.80
CA GLY A 159 -2.56 -22.99 -14.28
C GLY A 159 -2.29 -23.73 -15.60
N ALA A 160 -1.19 -23.42 -16.28
CA ALA A 160 -0.82 -24.03 -17.57
C ALA A 160 0.35 -25.03 -17.47
N VAL A 161 0.61 -25.77 -18.55
CA VAL A 161 1.85 -26.52 -18.80
C VAL A 161 2.73 -25.76 -19.79
N PHE A 162 4.04 -25.78 -19.59
CA PHE A 162 5.02 -25.22 -20.52
C PHE A 162 5.42 -26.29 -21.54
N VAL A 163 4.89 -26.17 -22.76
CA VAL A 163 5.00 -27.18 -23.81
C VAL A 163 6.43 -27.31 -24.29
N ASP A 164 6.93 -28.55 -24.38
CA ASP A 164 8.26 -28.87 -24.91
C ASP A 164 9.41 -28.10 -24.23
N ALA A 165 9.27 -27.78 -22.94
CA ALA A 165 10.26 -26.99 -22.20
C ALA A 165 11.68 -27.60 -22.22
N ASP A 166 11.78 -28.92 -22.30
CA ASP A 166 13.02 -29.69 -22.39
C ASP A 166 13.76 -29.53 -23.73
N LYS A 167 13.10 -29.01 -24.77
CA LYS A 167 13.71 -28.79 -26.09
C LYS A 167 14.44 -27.45 -26.22
N PHE A 168 14.43 -26.62 -25.18
CA PHE A 168 15.02 -25.28 -25.22
C PHE A 168 16.26 -25.19 -24.32
N ASP A 169 17.43 -24.98 -24.93
CA ASP A 169 18.72 -24.92 -24.21
C ASP A 169 18.78 -23.84 -23.11
N ASN A 170 17.99 -22.78 -23.26
CA ASN A 170 17.96 -21.67 -22.30
C ASN A 170 16.91 -21.85 -21.19
N VAL A 171 16.27 -23.01 -21.10
CA VAL A 171 15.19 -23.31 -20.15
C VAL A 171 15.59 -24.47 -19.24
N GLU A 172 15.45 -24.26 -17.93
CA GLU A 172 15.60 -25.29 -16.91
C GLU A 172 14.22 -25.64 -16.34
N ILE A 173 13.86 -26.93 -16.31
CA ILE A 173 12.63 -27.41 -15.67
C ILE A 173 12.88 -27.58 -14.17
N LEU A 174 12.17 -26.83 -13.33
CA LEU A 174 12.32 -26.86 -11.87
C LEU A 174 11.30 -27.78 -11.19
N ALA A 175 10.17 -28.05 -11.83
CA ALA A 175 9.17 -29.01 -11.38
C ALA A 175 8.28 -29.45 -12.55
N THR A 176 7.79 -30.69 -12.49
CA THR A 176 6.83 -31.26 -13.45
C THR A 176 5.54 -31.66 -12.75
N TYR A 177 4.42 -31.69 -13.48
CA TYR A 177 3.18 -32.23 -12.95
C TYR A 177 3.31 -33.75 -12.76
N ALA A 178 2.92 -34.26 -11.59
CA ALA A 178 2.97 -35.69 -11.31
C ALA A 178 1.86 -36.47 -12.03
N GLU A 179 0.71 -35.83 -12.24
CA GLU A 179 -0.39 -36.34 -13.04
C GLU A 179 -0.35 -35.69 -14.42
N HIS A 180 -0.55 -36.48 -15.48
CA HIS A 180 -0.57 -35.94 -16.84
C HIS A 180 -1.66 -34.87 -16.99
N PRO A 181 -1.32 -33.68 -17.53
CA PRO A 181 -2.31 -32.65 -17.87
C PRO A 181 -3.36 -33.16 -18.87
N ASP A 182 -4.57 -32.63 -18.76
CA ASP A 182 -5.68 -32.88 -19.70
C ASP A 182 -5.43 -32.26 -21.08
N VAL A 183 -4.57 -31.25 -21.14
CA VAL A 183 -4.13 -30.60 -22.38
C VAL A 183 -2.82 -31.21 -22.91
N PRO A 184 -2.57 -31.18 -24.24
CA PRO A 184 -1.31 -31.67 -24.78
C PRO A 184 -0.09 -30.96 -24.19
N SER A 185 0.90 -31.71 -23.71
CA SER A 185 2.14 -31.17 -23.10
C SER A 185 3.35 -31.21 -24.03
N SER A 186 3.19 -31.75 -25.23
CA SER A 186 4.21 -31.78 -26.29
C SER A 186 3.55 -31.53 -27.64
N ASP A 187 4.21 -30.79 -28.53
CA ASP A 187 3.78 -30.65 -29.94
C ASP A 187 4.36 -31.78 -30.82
N SER A 188 5.18 -32.65 -30.23
CA SER A 188 5.73 -33.86 -30.87
C SER A 188 5.09 -35.14 -30.36
N GLY A 189 5.18 -36.22 -31.14
CA GLY A 189 4.72 -37.54 -30.74
C GLY A 189 3.20 -37.62 -30.50
N LYS A 190 2.78 -38.30 -29.42
CA LYS A 190 1.35 -38.49 -29.06
C LYS A 190 0.71 -37.28 -28.37
N GLY A 191 1.36 -36.11 -28.36
CA GLY A 191 0.84 -34.92 -27.69
C GLY A 191 1.05 -34.89 -26.17
N GLN A 192 1.71 -35.90 -25.58
CA GLN A 192 2.05 -35.93 -24.15
C GLN A 192 3.55 -36.11 -23.93
N SER A 193 4.10 -35.30 -23.04
CA SER A 193 5.45 -35.46 -22.50
C SER A 193 5.43 -36.39 -21.29
N GLU A 194 6.48 -37.18 -21.10
CA GLU A 194 6.70 -37.95 -19.86
C GLU A 194 6.93 -37.02 -18.65
N ASN A 195 7.41 -35.80 -18.90
CA ASN A 195 7.79 -34.82 -17.89
C ASN A 195 7.11 -33.47 -18.17
N PRO A 196 5.78 -33.36 -18.00
CA PRO A 196 5.04 -32.12 -18.31
C PRO A 196 5.47 -30.98 -17.38
N ALA A 197 6.16 -29.97 -17.93
CA ALA A 197 6.78 -28.91 -17.16
C ALA A 197 5.74 -27.98 -16.49
N ALA A 198 5.78 -27.90 -15.16
CA ALA A 198 4.92 -27.07 -14.34
C ALA A 198 5.59 -25.77 -13.91
N VAL A 199 6.92 -25.79 -13.71
CA VAL A 199 7.72 -24.62 -13.32
C VAL A 199 9.00 -24.60 -14.14
N VAL A 200 9.30 -23.47 -14.77
CA VAL A 200 10.48 -23.29 -15.62
C VAL A 200 11.29 -22.05 -15.23
N LEU A 201 12.60 -22.13 -15.41
CA LEU A 201 13.53 -21.02 -15.24
C LEU A 201 14.26 -20.78 -16.56
N CYS A 202 13.99 -19.64 -17.20
CA CYS A 202 14.63 -19.24 -18.44
C CYS A 202 15.82 -18.31 -18.16
N THR A 203 16.90 -18.49 -18.90
CA THR A 203 18.01 -17.53 -18.96
C THR A 203 17.81 -16.62 -20.15
N VAL A 204 17.72 -15.30 -19.91
CA VAL A 204 17.45 -14.30 -20.95
C VAL A 204 18.47 -13.18 -20.82
N GLY A 205 19.43 -13.12 -21.75
CA GLY A 205 20.54 -12.17 -21.68
C GLY A 205 21.32 -12.32 -20.37
N ARG A 206 21.41 -11.24 -19.58
CA ARG A 206 22.06 -11.26 -18.26
C ARG A 206 21.12 -11.65 -17.11
N GLY A 207 19.82 -11.77 -17.36
CA GLY A 207 18.79 -11.95 -16.34
C GLY A 207 18.18 -13.34 -16.31
N LYS A 208 17.22 -13.52 -15.39
CA LYS A 208 16.52 -14.79 -15.15
C LYS A 208 15.01 -14.57 -15.18
N VAL A 209 14.27 -15.58 -15.65
CA VAL A 209 12.81 -15.54 -15.73
C VAL A 209 12.23 -16.82 -15.15
N LEU A 210 11.56 -16.71 -14.00
CA LEU A 210 10.89 -17.82 -13.32
C LEU A 210 9.40 -17.80 -13.65
N LEU A 211 8.87 -18.86 -14.26
CA LEU A 211 7.46 -18.95 -14.63
C LEU A 211 6.84 -20.21 -14.01
N THR A 212 5.67 -20.07 -13.41
CA THR A 212 4.92 -21.18 -12.82
C THR A 212 3.55 -21.30 -13.47
N GLY A 213 3.12 -22.54 -13.73
CA GLY A 213 1.73 -22.88 -13.99
C GLY A 213 0.90 -22.89 -12.70
N PRO A 214 1.27 -23.69 -11.68
CA PRO A 214 0.56 -23.73 -10.40
C PRO A 214 0.96 -22.54 -9.52
N HIS A 215 0.40 -22.49 -8.30
CA HIS A 215 0.53 -21.38 -7.36
C HIS A 215 1.35 -21.75 -6.11
N PRO A 216 2.68 -21.95 -6.21
CA PRO A 216 3.52 -22.21 -5.04
C PRO A 216 3.63 -20.99 -4.11
N GLU A 217 3.27 -19.79 -4.57
CA GLU A 217 3.21 -18.57 -3.77
C GLU A 217 1.99 -18.51 -2.84
N PHE A 218 0.96 -19.32 -3.08
CA PHE A 218 -0.26 -19.29 -2.26
C PHE A 218 0.00 -19.84 -0.86
N ASN A 219 0.01 -18.92 0.10
CA ASN A 219 0.05 -19.25 1.51
C ASN A 219 -1.29 -19.84 2.00
N VAL A 220 -1.27 -21.09 2.46
CA VAL A 220 -2.43 -21.84 2.97
C VAL A 220 -3.18 -21.07 4.07
N ARG A 221 -2.49 -20.22 4.84
CA ARG A 221 -3.08 -19.45 5.93
C ARG A 221 -4.10 -18.42 5.44
N PHE A 222 -3.85 -17.78 4.30
CA PHE A 222 -4.79 -16.78 3.75
C PHE A 222 -5.94 -17.41 2.97
N MET A 223 -5.84 -18.69 2.59
CA MET A 223 -6.89 -19.38 1.85
C MET A 223 -8.16 -19.64 2.68
N ARG A 224 -8.07 -19.66 4.02
CA ARG A 224 -9.19 -19.96 4.94
C ARG A 224 -10.35 -18.96 4.93
N LYS A 225 -10.26 -17.87 4.17
CA LYS A 225 -11.18 -16.72 4.22
C LYS A 225 -12.14 -16.59 3.03
N SER A 226 -12.22 -17.59 2.17
CA SER A 226 -13.21 -17.57 1.07
C SER A 226 -14.63 -17.79 1.61
N THR A 227 -15.57 -17.00 1.12
CA THR A 227 -16.98 -16.97 1.55
C THR A 227 -17.85 -18.02 0.84
N ASP A 228 -17.27 -18.92 0.06
CA ASP A 228 -18.02 -19.92 -0.70
C ASP A 228 -18.37 -21.14 0.19
N LYS A 229 -19.66 -21.51 0.23
CA LYS A 229 -20.21 -22.55 1.12
C LYS A 229 -19.81 -23.98 0.73
N HIS A 230 -19.18 -24.17 -0.44
CA HIS A 230 -18.62 -25.45 -0.89
C HIS A 230 -17.08 -25.42 -1.00
N PHE A 231 -16.44 -24.44 -0.35
CA PHE A 231 -15.02 -24.12 -0.51
C PHE A 231 -14.08 -25.09 0.23
N LEU A 232 -13.22 -25.75 -0.56
CA LEU A 232 -11.83 -26.17 -0.34
C LEU A 232 -11.34 -26.70 1.03
N GLU A 233 -12.17 -27.09 2.00
CA GLU A 233 -11.66 -27.68 3.27
C GLU A 233 -10.68 -28.83 3.02
N THR A 234 -11.07 -29.80 2.19
CA THR A 234 -10.21 -30.93 1.80
C THR A 234 -8.92 -30.48 1.08
N VAL A 235 -8.99 -29.43 0.25
CA VAL A 235 -7.82 -28.92 -0.48
C VAL A 235 -6.88 -28.19 0.46
N VAL A 236 -7.40 -27.32 1.34
CA VAL A 236 -6.63 -26.59 2.35
C VAL A 236 -5.97 -27.54 3.34
N GLU A 237 -6.66 -28.59 3.78
CA GLU A 237 -6.09 -29.63 4.65
C GLU A 237 -4.92 -30.37 3.97
N ASN A 238 -5.09 -30.77 2.71
CA ASN A 238 -4.03 -31.40 1.93
C ASN A 238 -2.82 -30.48 1.75
N LEU A 239 -3.05 -29.20 1.43
CA LEU A 239 -1.97 -28.23 1.28
C LEU A 239 -1.25 -27.96 2.61
N LYS A 240 -1.98 -27.90 3.72
CA LYS A 240 -1.40 -27.68 5.06
C LYS A 240 -0.40 -28.78 5.41
N ALA A 241 -0.68 -30.03 5.06
CA ALA A 241 0.24 -31.15 5.29
C ALA A 241 1.54 -31.04 4.47
N GLN A 242 1.52 -30.29 3.36
CA GLN A 242 2.65 -30.14 2.44
C GLN A 242 3.41 -28.81 2.60
N GLU A 243 3.03 -27.98 3.57
CA GLU A 243 3.50 -26.59 3.68
C GLU A 243 5.02 -26.47 3.83
N ILE A 244 5.65 -27.35 4.63
CA ILE A 244 7.11 -27.35 4.81
C ILE A 244 7.82 -27.61 3.47
N MET A 245 7.30 -28.53 2.67
CA MET A 245 7.89 -28.86 1.37
C MET A 245 7.63 -27.75 0.34
N ARG A 246 6.43 -27.14 0.35
CA ARG A 246 6.13 -25.95 -0.46
C ARG A 246 7.09 -24.79 -0.14
N LEU A 247 7.33 -24.52 1.14
CA LEU A 247 8.24 -23.46 1.57
C LEU A 247 9.69 -23.73 1.12
N LYS A 248 10.16 -24.98 1.29
CA LYS A 248 11.48 -25.40 0.79
C LYS A 248 11.59 -25.23 -0.72
N PHE A 249 10.56 -25.63 -1.46
CA PHE A 249 10.51 -25.47 -2.91
C PHE A 249 10.54 -24.00 -3.33
N MET A 250 9.71 -23.15 -2.72
CA MET A 250 9.69 -21.70 -2.98
C MET A 250 11.07 -21.07 -2.76
N ARG A 251 11.75 -21.39 -1.65
CA ARG A 251 13.12 -20.92 -1.41
C ARG A 251 14.08 -21.37 -2.51
N THR A 252 14.01 -22.64 -2.90
CA THR A 252 14.89 -23.20 -3.93
C THR A 252 14.71 -22.49 -5.27
N ILE A 253 13.47 -22.30 -5.73
CA ILE A 253 13.21 -21.64 -7.02
C ILE A 253 13.59 -20.16 -6.98
N LEU A 254 13.34 -19.45 -5.87
CA LEU A 254 13.75 -18.05 -5.70
C LEU A 254 15.28 -17.91 -5.66
N THR A 255 15.97 -18.77 -4.93
CA THR A 255 17.44 -18.78 -4.86
C THR A 255 18.06 -19.06 -6.22
N LYS A 256 17.48 -19.97 -7.02
CA LYS A 256 17.94 -20.25 -8.40
C LYS A 256 17.81 -19.06 -9.35
N THR A 257 16.96 -18.08 -9.06
CA THR A 257 16.92 -16.82 -9.82
C THR A 257 18.11 -15.89 -9.54
N GLY A 258 18.88 -16.16 -8.47
CA GLY A 258 19.97 -15.31 -7.99
C GLY A 258 19.57 -14.34 -6.87
N LEU A 259 18.33 -14.44 -6.34
CA LEU A 259 17.90 -13.66 -5.18
C LEU A 259 18.39 -14.29 -3.88
N ASN A 260 18.83 -13.45 -2.95
CA ASN A 260 19.13 -13.87 -1.57
C ASN A 260 17.84 -14.15 -0.79
N CYS A 261 17.67 -15.37 -0.32
CA CYS A 261 16.54 -15.73 0.53
C CYS A 261 16.94 -15.76 2.02
N ASN A 262 16.01 -15.41 2.89
CA ASN A 262 16.14 -15.57 4.34
C ASN A 262 16.27 -17.06 4.70
N ASN A 263 17.14 -17.36 5.66
CA ASN A 263 17.42 -18.72 6.11
C ASN A 263 16.50 -19.19 7.26
N ASP A 264 15.80 -18.28 7.94
CA ASP A 264 14.90 -18.56 9.07
C ASP A 264 13.43 -18.76 8.67
N PHE A 265 13.18 -19.56 7.63
CA PHE A 265 11.82 -19.77 7.09
C PHE A 265 11.02 -20.90 7.77
N ASN A 266 11.61 -21.62 8.73
CA ASN A 266 10.85 -22.58 9.55
C ASN A 266 9.79 -21.88 10.44
N TYR A 267 9.86 -20.55 10.55
CA TYR A 267 8.95 -19.69 11.30
C TYR A 267 8.45 -18.51 10.47
N VAL A 268 8.23 -18.70 9.17
CA VAL A 268 7.57 -17.69 8.35
C VAL A 268 6.15 -17.48 8.86
N ARG A 269 6.02 -16.56 9.81
CA ARG A 269 4.77 -15.93 10.17
C ARG A 269 4.87 -14.46 9.83
N ALA A 270 3.82 -13.90 9.20
CA ALA A 270 3.54 -12.48 9.32
C ALA A 270 3.83 -12.05 10.77
N PRO A 271 4.57 -10.95 10.98
CA PRO A 271 5.05 -10.60 12.31
C PRO A 271 3.86 -10.63 13.27
N ASN A 272 4.06 -11.25 14.44
CA ASN A 272 3.00 -11.31 15.44
C ASN A 272 2.54 -9.88 15.71
N LEU A 273 1.22 -9.70 15.83
CA LEU A 273 0.72 -8.43 16.32
C LEU A 273 1.33 -8.15 17.69
N THR A 274 1.56 -6.88 17.97
CA THR A 274 1.95 -6.43 19.30
C THR A 274 0.75 -5.82 20.01
N PRO A 275 0.71 -5.82 21.35
CA PRO A 275 -0.35 -5.12 22.07
C PRO A 275 -0.47 -3.66 21.65
N LEU A 276 -1.70 -3.18 21.56
CA LEU A 276 -1.99 -1.77 21.40
C LEU A 276 -1.98 -1.10 22.77
N PHE A 277 -1.24 -0.02 22.93
CA PHE A 277 -1.18 0.77 24.16
C PHE A 277 -2.06 2.00 24.02
N MET A 278 -3.00 2.17 24.94
CA MET A 278 -3.80 3.38 25.07
C MET A 278 -3.15 4.31 26.08
N ALA A 279 -2.97 5.59 25.75
CA ALA A 279 -2.49 6.63 26.67
C ALA A 279 -3.25 7.94 26.45
N SER A 280 -3.19 8.84 27.43
CA SER A 280 -3.76 10.18 27.32
C SER A 280 -2.74 11.25 27.63
N ALA A 281 -2.94 12.44 27.07
CA ALA A 281 -2.25 13.63 27.53
C ALA A 281 -2.51 13.85 29.04
N PRO A 282 -1.53 14.37 29.81
CA PRO A 282 -1.62 14.44 31.28
C PRO A 282 -2.88 15.10 31.85
N ASN A 283 -3.44 16.10 31.15
CA ASN A 283 -4.64 16.84 31.55
C ASN A 283 -5.94 16.35 30.88
N LYS A 284 -5.92 15.16 30.25
CA LYS A 284 -7.02 14.63 29.43
C LYS A 284 -7.45 13.21 29.81
N ARG A 285 -7.08 12.73 31.00
CA ARG A 285 -7.47 11.40 31.55
C ARG A 285 -8.99 11.20 31.59
N ASN A 286 -9.78 12.26 31.69
CA ASN A 286 -11.24 12.19 31.63
C ASN A 286 -11.76 11.57 30.32
N TYR A 287 -11.06 11.77 29.19
CA TYR A 287 -11.44 11.13 27.91
C TYR A 287 -11.18 9.63 27.90
N LEU A 288 -10.17 9.14 28.63
CA LEU A 288 -10.01 7.68 28.81
C LEU A 288 -11.18 7.10 29.58
N GLN A 289 -11.57 7.73 30.68
CA GLN A 289 -12.71 7.28 31.49
C GLN A 289 -14.01 7.29 30.68
N GLU A 290 -14.22 8.33 29.88
CA GLU A 290 -15.37 8.42 28.96
C GLU A 290 -15.33 7.29 27.94
N MET A 291 -14.17 7.01 27.33
CA MET A 291 -14.01 5.89 26.39
C MET A 291 -14.32 4.53 27.03
N GLU A 292 -13.80 4.28 28.24
CA GLU A 292 -14.05 3.02 28.96
C GLU A 292 -15.54 2.85 29.30
N ASN A 293 -16.20 3.93 29.72
CA ASN A 293 -17.64 3.91 29.96
C ASN A 293 -18.39 3.62 28.66
N ASN A 294 -18.04 4.26 27.55
CA ASN A 294 -18.69 4.01 26.27
C ASN A 294 -18.46 2.58 25.78
N LEU A 295 -17.27 2.01 25.97
CA LEU A 295 -16.98 0.60 25.65
C LEU A 295 -17.90 -0.35 26.41
N ALA A 296 -18.14 -0.10 27.70
CA ALA A 296 -19.07 -0.89 28.50
C ALA A 296 -20.51 -0.81 27.96
N HIS A 297 -20.97 0.37 27.52
CA HIS A 297 -22.29 0.53 26.89
C HIS A 297 -22.41 -0.22 25.55
N HIS A 298 -21.29 -0.40 24.83
CA HIS A 298 -21.25 -1.16 23.57
C HIS A 298 -21.03 -2.67 23.79
N GLY A 299 -21.14 -3.16 25.03
CA GLY A 299 -21.10 -4.60 25.33
C GLY A 299 -19.73 -5.14 25.73
N MET A 300 -18.78 -4.26 26.07
CA MET A 300 -17.56 -4.70 26.73
C MET A 300 -17.89 -5.32 28.09
N HIS A 301 -17.44 -6.56 28.31
CA HIS A 301 -17.74 -7.32 29.53
C HIS A 301 -16.47 -7.96 30.11
N ALA A 302 -16.43 -8.10 31.43
CA ALA A 302 -15.29 -8.69 32.12
C ALA A 302 -15.22 -10.20 31.88
N ASN A 303 -14.04 -10.70 31.48
CA ASN A 303 -13.69 -12.10 31.47
C ASN A 303 -12.86 -12.41 32.73
N ASN A 304 -13.54 -12.97 33.74
CA ASN A 304 -12.92 -13.29 35.04
C ASN A 304 -11.84 -14.38 34.96
N VAL A 305 -11.77 -15.15 33.86
CA VAL A 305 -10.78 -16.22 33.67
C VAL A 305 -9.46 -15.66 33.16
N GLU A 306 -9.50 -14.69 32.24
CA GLU A 306 -8.32 -14.12 31.59
C GLU A 306 -7.87 -12.77 32.19
N LEU A 307 -8.55 -12.28 33.24
CA LEU A 307 -8.31 -10.97 33.87
C LEU A 307 -8.33 -9.80 32.85
N CYS A 308 -9.08 -9.96 31.77
CA CYS A 308 -9.27 -8.98 30.71
C CYS A 308 -10.77 -8.69 30.53
N SER A 309 -11.11 -7.65 29.78
CA SER A 309 -12.49 -7.44 29.30
C SER A 309 -12.54 -7.70 27.80
N GLU A 310 -13.68 -8.11 27.27
CA GLU A 310 -13.82 -8.48 25.86
C GLU A 310 -14.92 -7.68 25.16
N LEU A 311 -14.69 -7.36 23.89
CA LEU A 311 -15.69 -6.81 22.98
C LEU A 311 -15.62 -7.55 21.65
N ASN A 312 -16.69 -8.24 21.27
CA ASN A 312 -16.86 -8.74 19.91
C ASN A 312 -17.51 -7.62 19.09
N ALA A 313 -16.71 -6.91 18.29
CA ALA A 313 -17.20 -5.87 17.41
C ALA A 313 -17.61 -6.47 16.05
N GLU A 314 -17.81 -5.61 15.06
CA GLU A 314 -18.40 -6.02 13.78
C GLU A 314 -17.45 -6.87 12.92
N THR A 315 -16.15 -6.57 12.92
CA THR A 315 -15.15 -7.30 12.12
C THR A 315 -14.08 -7.97 12.98
N ASP A 316 -13.70 -7.35 14.09
CA ASP A 316 -12.66 -7.84 14.99
C ASP A 316 -13.20 -8.05 16.40
N SER A 317 -12.59 -8.99 17.12
CA SER A 317 -12.73 -9.12 18.57
C SER A 317 -11.59 -8.37 19.26
N PHE A 318 -11.88 -7.78 20.42
CA PHE A 318 -10.93 -7.02 21.22
C PHE A 318 -10.85 -7.57 22.63
N GLN A 319 -9.62 -7.66 23.15
CA GLN A 319 -9.34 -7.92 24.56
C GLN A 319 -8.72 -6.68 25.19
N PHE A 320 -9.28 -6.23 26.31
CA PHE A 320 -8.88 -5.04 27.04
C PHE A 320 -8.21 -5.43 28.34
N TYR A 321 -6.99 -4.96 28.51
CA TYR A 321 -6.20 -5.18 29.70
C TYR A 321 -5.98 -3.86 30.43
N ARG A 322 -5.69 -3.93 31.73
CA ARG A 322 -5.37 -2.76 32.56
C ARG A 322 -3.99 -2.90 33.18
N GLY A 323 -3.23 -1.82 33.17
CA GLY A 323 -1.86 -1.79 33.69
C GLY A 323 -0.86 -2.28 32.65
N TYR A 324 -0.03 -1.37 32.13
CA TYR A 324 0.99 -1.67 31.13
C TYR A 324 1.94 -2.76 31.62
N ARG A 325 2.51 -2.60 32.82
CA ARG A 325 3.47 -3.58 33.35
C ARG A 325 2.82 -4.89 33.77
N ALA A 326 1.63 -4.80 34.36
CA ALA A 326 0.92 -5.96 34.89
C ALA A 326 0.41 -6.89 33.79
N SER A 327 0.05 -6.33 32.63
CA SER A 327 -0.65 -7.07 31.57
C SER A 327 0.15 -7.30 30.29
N TYR A 328 1.35 -6.70 30.15
CA TYR A 328 2.14 -6.80 28.92
C TYR A 328 2.41 -8.25 28.50
N ASP A 329 2.92 -9.07 29.42
CA ASP A 329 3.32 -10.44 29.10
C ASP A 329 2.11 -11.29 28.69
N ALA A 330 0.97 -11.14 29.37
CA ALA A 330 -0.26 -11.84 29.05
C ALA A 330 -0.81 -11.41 27.68
N ALA A 331 -0.94 -10.10 27.43
CA ALA A 331 -1.43 -9.55 26.17
C ALA A 331 -0.49 -9.87 24.99
N SER A 332 0.82 -9.82 25.20
CA SER A 332 1.78 -10.18 24.16
C SER A 332 1.72 -11.68 23.85
N SER A 333 1.63 -12.53 24.87
CA SER A 333 1.57 -13.99 24.71
C SER A 333 0.32 -14.44 23.96
N SER A 334 -0.82 -13.78 24.16
CA SER A 334 -2.07 -14.14 23.46
C SER A 334 -2.00 -13.88 21.94
N LEU A 335 -1.15 -12.94 21.51
CA LEU A 335 -0.92 -12.59 20.11
C LEU A 335 0.16 -13.45 19.43
N LEU A 336 1.04 -14.08 20.21
CA LEU A 336 2.13 -14.89 19.67
C LEU A 336 1.57 -16.06 18.85
N HIS A 337 2.15 -16.24 17.66
CA HIS A 337 1.83 -17.37 16.81
C HIS A 337 0.34 -17.43 16.42
N LYS A 338 -0.30 -16.26 16.24
CA LYS A 338 -1.67 -16.16 15.74
C LYS A 338 -1.72 -15.43 14.39
N GLU A 339 -2.81 -15.63 13.65
CA GLU A 339 -3.05 -14.90 12.41
C GLU A 339 -3.43 -13.44 12.73
N PRO A 340 -2.71 -12.44 12.21
CA PRO A 340 -3.00 -11.03 12.51
C PRO A 340 -4.44 -10.62 12.24
N ASP A 341 -5.04 -11.11 11.15
CA ASP A 341 -6.41 -10.76 10.77
C ASP A 341 -7.49 -11.59 11.51
N GLU A 342 -7.15 -12.56 12.36
CA GLU A 342 -8.12 -13.43 13.06
C GLU A 342 -8.00 -13.36 14.59
N VAL A 343 -6.79 -13.10 15.10
CA VAL A 343 -6.55 -13.01 16.54
C VAL A 343 -7.35 -11.86 17.16
N PRO A 344 -7.93 -12.01 18.36
CA PRO A 344 -8.45 -10.88 19.11
C PRO A 344 -7.37 -9.82 19.31
N LYS A 345 -7.66 -8.56 18.99
CA LYS A 345 -6.69 -7.47 19.13
C LYS A 345 -6.63 -7.07 20.59
N THR A 346 -5.44 -6.97 21.17
CA THR A 346 -5.30 -6.60 22.58
C THR A 346 -5.07 -5.09 22.71
N ILE A 347 -5.81 -4.42 23.58
CA ILE A 347 -5.63 -3.01 23.95
C ILE A 347 -5.33 -2.93 25.46
N ILE A 348 -4.23 -2.29 25.84
CA ILE A 348 -3.83 -2.11 27.23
C ILE A 348 -4.08 -0.65 27.65
N PHE A 349 -4.97 -0.47 28.61
CA PHE A 349 -5.24 0.80 29.29
C PHE A 349 -4.28 1.03 30.47
N PRO A 350 -4.01 2.29 30.84
CA PRO A 350 -3.15 2.58 31.98
C PRO A 350 -3.70 2.01 33.30
N GLY A 351 -2.79 1.59 34.18
CA GLY A 351 -3.08 1.37 35.60
C GLY A 351 -3.31 2.69 36.35
N VAL A 352 -3.67 2.60 37.64
CA VAL A 352 -3.98 3.76 38.49
C VAL A 352 -2.83 4.78 38.50
N ASP A 353 -1.60 4.28 38.62
CA ASP A 353 -0.37 5.09 38.74
C ASP A 353 0.49 5.06 37.46
N GLU A 354 -0.11 4.79 36.31
CA GLU A 354 0.58 4.79 35.02
C GLU A 354 -0.01 5.86 34.10
N ASP A 355 0.85 6.68 33.49
CA ASP A 355 0.42 7.68 32.51
C ASP A 355 0.83 7.30 31.09
N ILE A 356 2.01 6.69 30.94
CA ILE A 356 2.64 6.39 29.66
C ILE A 356 3.25 4.99 29.72
N PRO A 357 3.11 4.16 28.67
CA PRO A 357 3.74 2.86 28.63
C PRO A 357 5.28 2.97 28.72
N PRO A 358 5.94 2.04 29.44
CA PRO A 358 7.40 1.95 29.43
C PRO A 358 7.98 1.87 28.02
N PHE A 359 9.04 2.64 27.73
CA PHE A 359 9.68 2.70 26.40
C PHE A 359 10.09 1.33 25.85
N GLN A 360 10.48 0.39 26.73
CA GLN A 360 10.80 -1.00 26.35
C GLN A 360 9.65 -1.74 25.64
N TYR A 361 8.40 -1.32 25.86
CA TYR A 361 7.23 -1.89 25.20
C TYR A 361 6.84 -1.13 23.92
N THR A 362 7.34 0.09 23.75
CA THR A 362 7.07 0.96 22.60
C THR A 362 8.35 1.54 22.00
N PRO A 363 9.36 0.72 21.66
CA PRO A 363 10.72 1.21 21.36
C PRO A 363 10.82 2.03 20.07
N ASN A 364 9.79 1.99 19.21
CA ASN A 364 9.75 2.71 17.94
C ASN A 364 8.80 3.92 17.96
N PHE A 365 8.16 4.21 19.09
CA PHE A 365 7.35 5.41 19.28
C PHE A 365 7.28 5.80 20.76
N ASP A 366 8.02 6.83 21.16
CA ASP A 366 7.99 7.35 22.52
C ASP A 366 6.78 8.29 22.73
N MET A 367 5.72 7.75 23.32
CA MET A 367 4.51 8.51 23.64
C MET A 367 4.77 9.73 24.54
N LYS A 368 5.81 9.71 25.38
CA LYS A 368 6.19 10.87 26.21
C LYS A 368 6.75 11.99 25.34
N GLU A 369 7.58 11.66 24.37
CA GLU A 369 8.09 12.63 23.41
C GLU A 369 6.95 13.20 22.54
N TYR A 370 5.94 12.39 22.19
CA TYR A 370 4.75 12.87 21.49
C TYR A 370 3.98 13.92 22.32
N PHE A 371 3.59 13.59 23.55
CA PHE A 371 2.80 14.50 24.40
C PHE A 371 3.58 15.76 24.82
N LYS A 372 4.91 15.70 24.85
CA LYS A 372 5.77 16.89 25.06
C LYS A 372 5.58 17.96 23.99
N TYR A 373 5.32 17.57 22.74
CA TYR A 373 5.15 18.49 21.61
C TYR A 373 3.67 18.74 21.24
N LEU A 374 2.74 17.99 21.82
CA LEU A 374 1.31 18.22 21.66
C LEU A 374 0.90 19.46 22.47
N ASN A 375 0.11 20.35 21.87
CA ASN A 375 -0.42 21.51 22.58
C ASN A 375 -1.37 21.04 23.69
N VAL A 376 -1.19 21.52 24.92
CA VAL A 376 -2.01 21.14 26.08
C VAL A 376 -3.50 21.45 25.92
N GLN A 377 -3.84 22.38 25.03
CA GLN A 377 -5.23 22.75 24.71
C GLN A 377 -5.85 21.88 23.62
N ASN A 378 -5.05 21.07 22.92
CA ASN A 378 -5.57 20.22 21.86
C ASN A 378 -6.56 19.19 22.41
N THR A 379 -7.61 18.96 21.65
CA THR A 379 -8.46 17.77 21.80
C THR A 379 -7.98 16.69 20.83
N ILE A 380 -7.70 17.04 19.58
CA ILE A 380 -7.23 16.11 18.55
C ILE A 380 -5.84 15.56 18.92
N GLY A 381 -5.76 14.22 19.02
CA GLY A 381 -4.56 13.50 19.42
C GLY A 381 -4.30 13.47 20.93
N SER A 382 -5.24 13.95 21.75
CA SER A 382 -5.12 13.89 23.21
C SER A 382 -5.21 12.46 23.77
N LEU A 383 -5.85 11.55 23.03
CA LEU A 383 -5.72 10.11 23.24
C LEU A 383 -4.80 9.52 22.17
N LEU A 384 -3.89 8.65 22.57
CA LEU A 384 -2.95 7.98 21.70
C LEU A 384 -3.10 6.47 21.83
N LEU A 385 -3.40 5.81 20.72
CA LEU A 385 -3.38 4.35 20.59
C LEU A 385 -2.18 3.98 19.74
N TYR A 386 -1.28 3.14 20.23
CA TYR A 386 -0.08 2.75 19.49
C TYR A 386 0.13 1.24 19.51
N GLY A 387 0.49 0.67 18.37
CA GLY A 387 1.08 -0.67 18.29
C GLY A 387 2.32 -0.67 17.41
N GLU A 388 3.30 -1.50 17.74
CA GLU A 388 4.47 -1.68 16.89
C GLU A 388 4.10 -2.45 15.61
N VAL A 389 3.38 -3.57 15.73
CA VAL A 389 2.85 -4.34 14.60
C VAL A 389 1.33 -4.39 14.71
N VAL A 390 0.65 -3.78 13.74
CA VAL A 390 -0.82 -3.72 13.65
C VAL A 390 -1.30 -4.25 12.29
N THR A 391 -2.57 -4.63 12.18
CA THR A 391 -3.17 -4.92 10.86
C THR A 391 -3.25 -3.64 10.02
N SER A 392 -4.04 -2.67 10.47
CA SER A 392 -4.17 -1.35 9.84
C SER A 392 -4.76 -0.33 10.83
N THR A 393 -4.11 0.83 10.98
CA THR A 393 -4.56 1.89 11.90
C THR A 393 -5.94 2.43 11.52
N SER A 394 -6.23 2.47 10.22
CA SER A 394 -7.50 2.95 9.65
C SER A 394 -8.56 1.86 9.66
N THR A 395 -8.23 0.62 9.28
CA THR A 395 -9.21 -0.46 9.14
C THR A 395 -9.76 -0.92 10.48
N ILE A 396 -8.91 -1.00 11.52
CA ILE A 396 -9.35 -1.32 12.89
C ILE A 396 -10.46 -0.38 13.34
N LEU A 397 -10.34 0.92 13.05
CA LEU A 397 -11.35 1.92 13.42
C LEU A 397 -12.55 1.94 12.46
N ASN A 398 -12.30 1.86 11.15
CA ASN A 398 -13.33 1.99 10.13
C ASN A 398 -14.35 0.85 10.14
N ASN A 399 -13.88 -0.36 10.41
CA ASN A 399 -14.70 -1.57 10.29
C ASN A 399 -15.35 -1.97 11.62
N ASN A 400 -14.96 -1.37 12.74
CA ASN A 400 -15.49 -1.69 14.06
C ASN A 400 -16.20 -0.46 14.65
N LYS A 401 -17.48 -0.28 14.29
CA LYS A 401 -18.29 0.86 14.71
C LYS A 401 -18.46 0.90 16.22
N SER A 402 -18.61 -0.25 16.87
CA SER A 402 -18.73 -0.33 18.33
C SER A 402 -17.49 0.23 19.05
N LEU A 403 -16.28 -0.02 18.51
CA LEU A 403 -15.05 0.60 18.99
C LEU A 403 -15.00 2.10 18.64
N LEU A 404 -15.33 2.46 17.39
CA LEU A 404 -15.27 3.85 16.93
C LEU A 404 -16.22 4.77 17.71
N SER A 405 -17.46 4.33 17.94
CA SER A 405 -18.47 5.05 18.72
C SER A 405 -18.13 5.13 20.20
N SER A 406 -17.17 4.36 20.69
CA SER A 406 -16.69 4.46 22.07
C SER A 406 -15.67 5.58 22.27
N ILE A 407 -15.04 6.07 21.20
CA ILE A 407 -14.01 7.11 21.26
C ILE A 407 -14.67 8.48 21.45
N PRO A 408 -14.25 9.28 22.45
CA PRO A 408 -14.72 10.65 22.61
C PRO A 408 -14.40 11.52 21.38
N GLU A 409 -15.31 12.44 21.05
CA GLU A 409 -15.22 13.22 19.80
C GLU A 409 -13.88 13.93 19.61
N SER A 410 -13.28 13.75 18.43
CA SER A 410 -12.04 14.43 18.06
C SER A 410 -10.86 14.22 19.02
N THR A 411 -10.73 13.05 19.66
CA THR A 411 -9.65 12.82 20.66
C THR A 411 -8.51 11.90 20.20
N LEU A 412 -8.79 10.88 19.39
CA LEU A 412 -7.86 9.78 19.16
C LEU A 412 -6.90 10.00 17.98
N LEU A 413 -5.63 9.69 18.21
CA LEU A 413 -4.64 9.35 17.18
C LEU A 413 -4.24 7.88 17.34
N HIS A 414 -4.41 7.07 16.29
CA HIS A 414 -3.92 5.69 16.25
C HIS A 414 -2.65 5.62 15.40
N VAL A 415 -1.54 5.11 15.94
CA VAL A 415 -0.23 5.03 15.28
C VAL A 415 0.24 3.58 15.18
N GLY A 416 0.79 3.19 14.03
CA GLY A 416 1.38 1.87 13.78
C GLY A 416 2.79 1.99 13.21
N THR A 417 3.77 1.31 13.80
CA THR A 417 5.14 1.26 13.23
C THR A 417 5.18 0.38 11.98
N ILE A 418 4.50 -0.77 12.01
CA ILE A 418 4.38 -1.73 10.90
C ILE A 418 2.90 -2.04 10.71
N GLN A 419 2.43 -1.98 9.46
CA GLN A 419 1.09 -2.46 9.09
C GLN A 419 1.18 -3.69 8.19
N VAL A 420 0.62 -4.81 8.64
CA VAL A 420 0.58 -6.06 7.87
C VAL A 420 -0.60 -6.14 6.90
N SER A 421 -1.55 -5.19 6.97
CA SER A 421 -2.74 -5.14 6.11
C SER A 421 -3.20 -3.71 5.83
N GLY A 422 -2.24 -2.80 5.61
CA GLY A 422 -2.49 -1.40 5.30
C GLY A 422 -3.27 -1.20 3.99
N ARG A 423 -4.15 -0.20 3.96
CA ARG A 423 -5.00 0.12 2.79
C ARG A 423 -4.78 1.54 2.28
N GLY A 424 -4.91 1.70 0.98
CA GLY A 424 -4.95 2.98 0.25
C GLY A 424 -6.27 3.17 -0.48
N ARG A 425 -6.42 4.31 -1.17
CA ARG A 425 -7.63 4.66 -1.93
C ARG A 425 -7.87 3.68 -3.09
N GLY A 426 -9.15 3.44 -3.40
CA GLY A 426 -9.57 2.58 -4.52
C GLY A 426 -9.23 1.10 -4.32
N GLY A 427 -9.12 0.63 -3.07
CA GLY A 427 -8.79 -0.77 -2.75
C GLY A 427 -7.30 -1.11 -2.85
N ASN A 428 -6.45 -0.13 -3.17
CA ASN A 428 -5.00 -0.34 -3.22
C ASN A 428 -4.45 -0.77 -1.85
N THR A 429 -3.39 -1.57 -1.85
CA THR A 429 -2.63 -1.89 -0.62
C THR A 429 -1.70 -0.72 -0.27
N TRP A 430 -1.64 -0.36 1.01
CA TRP A 430 -0.64 0.59 1.52
C TRP A 430 0.44 -0.17 2.30
N ILE A 431 1.69 0.03 1.90
CA ILE A 431 2.83 -0.69 2.45
C ILE A 431 3.48 0.20 3.50
N ASN A 432 3.60 -0.32 4.72
CA ASN A 432 4.13 0.43 5.86
C ASN A 432 5.24 -0.36 6.57
N PRO A 433 6.44 -0.46 5.98
CA PRO A 433 7.60 -1.01 6.67
C PRO A 433 8.12 -0.01 7.71
N LYS A 434 9.05 -0.45 8.55
CA LYS A 434 9.75 0.44 9.48
C LYS A 434 10.35 1.63 8.73
N GLY A 435 10.14 2.83 9.28
CA GLY A 435 10.53 4.11 8.66
C GLY A 435 9.43 4.79 7.84
N VAL A 436 8.30 4.13 7.62
CA VAL A 436 7.03 4.78 7.23
C VAL A 436 6.16 4.90 8.49
N CYS A 437 5.65 6.09 8.76
CA CYS A 437 4.76 6.33 9.88
C CYS A 437 3.31 6.23 9.40
N ALA A 438 2.61 5.17 9.79
CA ALA A 438 1.16 5.05 9.61
C ALA A 438 0.44 5.64 10.82
N SER A 439 -0.51 6.52 10.58
CA SER A 439 -1.32 7.13 11.61
C SER A 439 -2.76 7.34 11.14
N THR A 440 -3.73 7.31 12.05
CA THR A 440 -5.13 7.64 11.75
C THR A 440 -5.68 8.52 12.86
N ALA A 441 -6.04 9.77 12.52
CA ALA A 441 -6.70 10.68 13.44
C ALA A 441 -8.22 10.55 13.32
N VAL A 442 -8.91 10.50 14.46
CA VAL A 442 -10.38 10.54 14.53
C VAL A 442 -10.80 11.99 14.75
N VAL A 443 -11.60 12.53 13.83
CA VAL A 443 -12.03 13.93 13.83
C VAL A 443 -13.53 14.01 13.63
N THR A 444 -14.21 14.79 14.46
CA THR A 444 -15.64 15.05 14.35
C THR A 444 -15.91 16.45 13.79
N MET A 445 -16.84 16.55 12.84
CA MET A 445 -17.29 17.82 12.25
C MET A 445 -18.82 17.98 12.34
N PRO A 446 -19.31 19.17 12.68
CA PRO A 446 -20.75 19.43 12.65
C PRO A 446 -21.27 19.53 11.21
N LEU A 447 -22.58 19.38 11.03
CA LEU A 447 -23.24 19.59 9.74
C LEU A 447 -23.16 21.05 9.26
N GLN A 448 -23.22 21.98 10.21
CA GLN A 448 -23.24 23.41 9.98
C GLN A 448 -22.20 24.12 10.83
N SER A 449 -21.67 25.21 10.29
CA SER A 449 -20.78 26.10 11.00
C SER A 449 -21.48 26.70 12.22
N PRO A 450 -20.88 26.62 13.42
CA PRO A 450 -21.46 27.26 14.61
C PRO A 450 -21.42 28.79 14.53
N VAL A 451 -20.62 29.37 13.62
CA VAL A 451 -20.45 30.82 13.47
C VAL A 451 -21.25 31.36 12.28
N THR A 452 -21.15 30.72 11.11
CA THR A 452 -21.81 31.22 9.89
C THR A 452 -23.15 30.58 9.59
N ASN A 453 -23.50 29.50 10.30
CA ASN A 453 -24.69 28.67 10.07
C ASN A 453 -24.78 28.05 8.65
N ARG A 454 -23.68 28.08 7.89
CA ARG A 454 -23.59 27.46 6.56
C ARG A 454 -23.27 25.98 6.69
N ASN A 455 -23.77 25.18 5.75
CA ASN A 455 -23.42 23.76 5.67
C ASN A 455 -21.92 23.60 5.42
N ILE A 456 -21.31 22.60 6.07
CA ILE A 456 -19.89 22.31 5.93
C ILE A 456 -19.69 21.15 4.95
N SER A 457 -18.83 21.35 3.96
CA SER A 457 -18.42 20.30 3.02
C SER A 457 -17.26 19.48 3.58
N VAL A 458 -17.51 18.22 3.91
CA VAL A 458 -16.50 17.28 4.45
C VAL A 458 -15.38 16.97 3.47
N VAL A 459 -15.58 17.21 2.18
CA VAL A 459 -14.56 17.01 1.13
C VAL A 459 -13.29 17.78 1.44
N PHE A 460 -13.38 18.92 2.13
CA PHE A 460 -12.22 19.73 2.43
C PHE A 460 -11.23 19.08 3.40
N VAL A 461 -11.65 18.11 4.21
CA VAL A 461 -10.81 17.54 5.26
C VAL A 461 -9.50 16.97 4.72
N GLN A 462 -9.49 16.48 3.48
CA GLN A 462 -8.28 15.99 2.83
C GLN A 462 -7.27 17.12 2.54
N TYR A 463 -7.75 18.31 2.14
CA TYR A 463 -6.92 19.49 1.91
C TYR A 463 -6.39 20.03 3.23
N LEU A 464 -7.25 20.13 4.24
CA LEU A 464 -6.88 20.58 5.59
C LEU A 464 -5.78 19.70 6.19
N SER A 465 -5.93 18.38 6.05
CA SER A 465 -4.97 17.42 6.57
C SER A 465 -3.61 17.51 5.86
N MET A 466 -3.57 17.64 4.53
CA MET A 466 -2.30 17.79 3.81
C MET A 466 -1.63 19.13 4.12
N LEU A 467 -2.40 20.21 4.21
CA LEU A 467 -1.89 21.51 4.65
C LEU A 467 -1.30 21.44 6.06
N ALA A 468 -1.99 20.78 7.00
CA ALA A 468 -1.51 20.60 8.36
C ALA A 468 -0.19 19.82 8.42
N TYR A 469 -0.02 18.75 7.63
CA TYR A 469 1.26 18.05 7.53
C TYR A 469 2.37 18.93 6.93
N CYS A 470 2.11 19.67 5.85
CA CYS A 470 3.09 20.59 5.29
C CYS A 470 3.53 21.64 6.32
N LYS A 471 2.58 22.27 7.04
CA LYS A 471 2.91 23.23 8.09
C LYS A 471 3.70 22.57 9.22
N ALA A 472 3.36 21.34 9.63
CA ALA A 472 4.10 20.60 10.65
C ALA A 472 5.54 20.28 10.23
N ILE A 473 5.76 19.93 8.95
CA ILE A 473 7.10 19.70 8.40
C ILE A 473 7.90 21.00 8.39
N LEU A 474 7.36 22.05 7.76
CA LEU A 474 8.07 23.31 7.55
C LEU A 474 8.36 24.08 8.86
N SER A 475 7.57 23.85 9.90
CA SER A 475 7.77 24.44 11.24
C SER A 475 8.47 23.53 12.24
N TYR A 476 8.95 22.36 11.83
CA TYR A 476 9.46 21.34 12.75
C TYR A 476 10.65 21.82 13.60
N ALA A 477 11.59 22.56 13.00
CA ALA A 477 12.73 23.20 13.66
C ALA A 477 13.27 24.34 12.78
N PRO A 478 14.12 25.26 13.30
CA PRO A 478 14.79 26.26 12.47
C PRO A 478 15.48 25.61 11.25
N GLY A 479 15.26 26.18 10.06
CA GLY A 479 15.79 25.69 8.78
C GLY A 479 14.92 24.65 8.05
N PHE A 480 13.87 24.09 8.68
CA PHE A 480 12.95 23.15 8.00
C PHE A 480 12.08 23.81 6.93
N SER A 481 12.00 25.14 6.89
CA SER A 481 11.36 25.91 5.82
C SER A 481 11.93 25.58 4.43
N ASP A 482 13.18 25.10 4.37
CA ASP A 482 13.87 24.79 3.12
C ASP A 482 13.51 23.39 2.57
N ILE A 483 12.76 22.57 3.34
CA ILE A 483 12.34 21.24 2.89
C ILE A 483 11.35 21.39 1.71
N PRO A 484 11.64 20.80 0.53
CA PRO A 484 10.89 21.07 -0.69
C PRO A 484 9.62 20.21 -0.81
N VAL A 485 8.73 20.30 0.16
CA VAL A 485 7.44 19.59 0.18
C VAL A 485 6.32 20.37 -0.50
N ARG A 486 5.44 19.65 -1.19
CA ARG A 486 4.28 20.20 -1.91
C ARG A 486 3.08 19.29 -1.81
N ILE A 487 1.90 19.88 -1.97
CA ILE A 487 0.63 19.17 -2.00
C ILE A 487 0.26 18.89 -3.46
N LYS A 488 0.02 17.61 -3.75
CA LYS A 488 -0.61 17.18 -4.99
C LYS A 488 -2.08 16.88 -4.72
N TRP A 489 -2.95 17.42 -5.57
CA TRP A 489 -4.38 17.20 -5.45
C TRP A 489 -4.74 15.72 -5.68
N PRO A 490 -5.72 15.19 -4.93
CA PRO A 490 -6.45 15.89 -3.86
C PRO A 490 -5.82 15.75 -2.48
N ASN A 491 -4.89 14.81 -2.28
CA ASN A 491 -4.58 14.33 -0.94
C ASN A 491 -3.23 13.60 -0.80
N ASP A 492 -2.26 13.92 -1.66
CA ASP A 492 -0.91 13.36 -1.58
C ASP A 492 0.11 14.46 -1.22
N LEU A 493 1.14 14.11 -0.45
CA LEU A 493 2.33 14.96 -0.31
C LEU A 493 3.45 14.45 -1.19
N TYR A 494 4.13 15.39 -1.81
CA TYR A 494 5.28 15.16 -2.67
C TYR A 494 6.47 15.96 -2.13
N ALA A 495 7.67 15.45 -2.35
CA ALA A 495 8.91 16.21 -2.18
C ALA A 495 9.65 16.28 -3.52
N LEU A 496 10.54 17.26 -3.67
CA LEU A 496 11.46 17.31 -4.81
C LEU A 496 12.24 15.98 -4.92
N SER A 497 12.54 15.56 -6.14
CA SER A 497 13.33 14.37 -6.42
C SER A 497 14.80 14.65 -6.11
N PRO A 498 15.46 13.89 -5.20
CA PRO A 498 16.90 14.04 -4.96
C PRO A 498 17.74 13.92 -6.24
N THR A 499 17.33 13.06 -7.17
CA THR A 499 17.99 12.88 -8.47
C THR A 499 17.85 14.12 -9.35
N TYR A 500 16.66 14.73 -9.38
CA TYR A 500 16.41 15.96 -10.15
C TYR A 500 17.24 17.12 -9.58
N TYR A 501 17.20 17.28 -8.26
CA TYR A 501 17.97 18.27 -7.52
C TYR A 501 19.47 18.20 -7.86
N LYS A 502 20.09 17.01 -7.73
CA LYS A 502 21.52 16.81 -8.03
C LYS A 502 21.85 17.09 -9.50
N ARG A 503 21.00 16.65 -10.44
CA ARG A 503 21.26 16.81 -11.87
C ARG A 503 21.13 18.25 -12.36
N LYS A 504 20.17 19.01 -11.82
CA LYS A 504 20.00 20.43 -12.15
C LYS A 504 20.90 21.34 -11.32
N ASN A 505 21.71 20.78 -10.42
CA ASN A 505 22.62 21.50 -9.54
C ASN A 505 21.90 22.64 -8.79
N LEU A 506 20.73 22.33 -8.23
CA LEU A 506 19.92 23.29 -7.48
C LEU A 506 20.53 23.52 -6.09
N GLN A 507 20.23 24.68 -5.50
CA GLN A 507 20.50 24.99 -4.08
C GLN A 507 19.23 25.49 -3.42
N LEU A 508 18.94 25.01 -2.22
CA LEU A 508 17.70 25.32 -1.52
C LEU A 508 17.92 26.15 -0.25
N VAL A 509 19.06 25.99 0.43
CA VAL A 509 19.30 26.64 1.71
C VAL A 509 19.41 28.16 1.52
N ASN A 510 18.59 28.92 2.24
CA ASN A 510 18.54 30.39 2.21
C ASN A 510 18.33 31.02 0.82
N THR A 511 18.02 30.23 -0.22
CA THR A 511 17.78 30.78 -1.57
C THR A 511 16.40 31.42 -1.69
N GLY A 512 15.57 31.26 -0.64
CA GLY A 512 14.17 31.60 -0.67
C GLY A 512 13.44 30.86 -1.78
N PHE A 513 14.01 29.75 -2.29
CA PHE A 513 13.60 29.02 -3.50
C PHE A 513 12.11 29.23 -3.72
N GLU A 514 11.76 30.20 -4.57
CA GLU A 514 10.45 30.88 -4.62
C GLU A 514 9.39 29.93 -5.16
N HIS A 515 9.21 28.79 -4.50
CA HIS A 515 8.39 27.68 -4.89
C HIS A 515 8.33 27.49 -6.42
N THR A 516 9.44 27.76 -7.14
CA THR A 516 9.35 28.08 -8.55
C THR A 516 8.91 26.80 -9.22
N LYS A 517 7.72 26.80 -9.81
CA LYS A 517 7.05 25.57 -10.22
C LYS A 517 7.90 24.87 -11.26
N LEU A 518 8.63 23.86 -10.80
CA LEU A 518 9.46 23.03 -11.66
C LEU A 518 8.56 22.27 -12.64
N PRO A 519 9.07 21.97 -13.85
CA PRO A 519 8.30 21.24 -14.86
C PRO A 519 7.78 19.92 -14.29
N LEU A 520 6.48 19.69 -14.43
CA LEU A 520 5.80 18.46 -13.99
C LEU A 520 5.82 17.40 -15.10
N GLY A 521 6.91 17.21 -15.86
CA GLY A 521 6.92 16.24 -16.99
C GLY A 521 7.30 14.80 -16.59
N ASP A 522 6.82 13.79 -17.35
CA ASP A 522 7.10 12.35 -17.11
C ASP A 522 8.56 11.93 -17.31
N ILE A 523 9.28 12.59 -18.22
CA ILE A 523 10.61 12.13 -18.63
C ILE A 523 11.62 12.28 -17.49
N GLU A 524 11.43 13.32 -16.67
CA GLU A 524 12.28 13.64 -15.54
C GLU A 524 11.42 14.25 -14.41
N PRO A 525 10.71 13.41 -13.62
CA PRO A 525 9.78 13.91 -12.63
C PRO A 525 10.52 14.71 -11.56
N ALA A 526 10.18 15.99 -11.47
CA ALA A 526 10.76 16.88 -10.46
C ALA A 526 10.30 16.49 -9.05
N TYR A 527 9.14 15.85 -8.89
CA TYR A 527 8.55 15.55 -7.58
C TYR A 527 8.21 14.07 -7.42
N LEU A 528 8.46 13.54 -6.22
CA LEU A 528 8.17 12.16 -5.82
C LEU A 528 7.21 12.14 -4.64
N LYS A 529 6.27 11.19 -4.62
CA LYS A 529 5.30 11.03 -3.53
C LYS A 529 5.99 10.58 -2.24
N ILE A 530 5.70 11.24 -1.12
CA ILE A 530 6.22 10.89 0.21
C ILE A 530 5.11 10.56 1.23
N SER A 531 3.86 10.91 0.93
CA SER A 531 2.70 10.59 1.77
C SER A 531 1.43 10.45 0.95
N GLY A 532 0.50 9.63 1.43
CA GLY A 532 -0.86 9.55 0.93
C GLY A 532 -1.89 9.49 2.06
N LEU A 533 -2.96 10.26 1.90
CA LEU A 533 -4.11 10.24 2.82
C LEU A 533 -5.21 9.28 2.33
N LEU A 534 -5.88 8.65 3.28
CA LEU A 534 -7.12 7.91 3.15
C LEU A 534 -8.13 8.53 4.12
N VAL A 535 -9.25 8.99 3.60
CA VAL A 535 -10.34 9.54 4.40
C VAL A 535 -11.50 8.55 4.38
N ASN A 536 -11.96 8.13 5.56
CA ASN A 536 -13.22 7.40 5.72
C ASN A 536 -14.21 8.25 6.50
N THR A 537 -15.47 8.25 6.06
CA THR A 537 -16.53 9.05 6.66
C THR A 537 -17.60 8.16 7.25
N HIS A 538 -17.93 8.42 8.51
CA HIS A 538 -19.05 7.86 9.23
C HIS A 538 -19.99 8.98 9.67
N PHE A 539 -21.27 8.66 9.84
CA PHE A 539 -22.26 9.59 10.39
C PHE A 539 -22.74 9.07 11.73
N ILE A 540 -22.39 9.77 12.81
CA ILE A 540 -22.62 9.35 14.20
C ILE A 540 -23.17 10.56 14.96
N ASN A 541 -24.26 10.38 15.70
CA ASN A 541 -24.86 11.41 16.57
C ASN A 541 -25.10 12.77 15.85
N ASN A 542 -25.63 12.72 14.63
CA ASN A 542 -25.90 13.89 13.80
C ASN A 542 -24.66 14.75 13.45
N LYS A 543 -23.48 14.11 13.43
CA LYS A 543 -22.19 14.72 13.07
C LYS A 543 -21.43 13.79 12.13
N TYR A 544 -20.49 14.36 11.37
CA TYR A 544 -19.55 13.59 10.58
C TYR A 544 -18.39 13.14 11.46
N CYS A 545 -18.15 11.84 11.57
CA CYS A 545 -16.97 11.25 12.18
C CYS A 545 -16.02 10.80 11.06
N LEU A 546 -14.87 11.45 10.96
CA LEU A 546 -13.90 11.31 9.88
C LEU A 546 -12.64 10.62 10.40
N LEU A 547 -12.18 9.61 9.67
CA LEU A 547 -10.91 8.93 9.92
C LEU A 547 -9.90 9.44 8.90
N LEU A 548 -8.87 10.13 9.38
CA LEU A 548 -7.81 10.70 8.55
C LEU A 548 -6.58 9.78 8.63
N GLY A 549 -6.58 8.72 7.83
CA GLY A 549 -5.49 7.77 7.73
C GLY A 549 -4.37 8.29 6.83
N CYS A 550 -3.14 8.36 7.31
CA CYS A 550 -1.98 8.85 6.58
C CYS A 550 -0.81 7.89 6.74
N GLY A 551 -0.13 7.58 5.64
CA GLY A 551 1.20 6.97 5.68
C GLY A 551 2.22 7.96 5.14
N ILE A 552 3.26 8.27 5.92
CA ILE A 552 4.32 9.21 5.52
C ILE A 552 5.71 8.57 5.63
N ASN A 553 6.51 8.73 4.57
CA ASN A 553 7.89 8.23 4.50
C ASN A 553 8.83 9.15 5.31
N LEU A 554 9.20 8.72 6.52
CA LEU A 554 10.09 9.49 7.39
C LEU A 554 11.55 9.18 7.14
N THR A 555 11.93 7.90 7.23
CA THR A 555 13.31 7.43 7.12
C THR A 555 13.50 6.29 6.12
N SER A 556 12.40 5.76 5.56
CA SER A 556 12.44 4.74 4.51
C SER A 556 12.30 5.36 3.13
N ASP A 557 13.29 5.13 2.26
CA ASP A 557 13.30 5.61 0.87
C ASP A 557 12.56 4.69 -0.11
N GLY A 558 11.87 3.65 0.35
CA GLY A 558 11.14 2.74 -0.53
C GLY A 558 9.94 3.43 -1.22
N PRO A 559 9.50 2.97 -2.40
CA PRO A 559 10.15 3.12 -3.71
C PRO A 559 10.44 4.57 -4.16
N THR A 560 10.17 5.60 -3.35
CA THR A 560 10.30 7.02 -3.70
C THR A 560 11.49 7.71 -2.99
N THR A 561 11.21 8.47 -1.93
CA THR A 561 12.16 9.23 -1.09
C THR A 561 11.54 9.43 0.29
N SER A 562 12.34 9.88 1.25
CA SER A 562 11.90 10.18 2.63
C SER A 562 12.21 11.61 3.06
N LEU A 563 11.64 12.04 4.19
CA LEU A 563 11.98 13.33 4.81
C LEU A 563 13.43 13.34 5.33
N GLN A 564 13.91 12.23 5.90
CA GLN A 564 15.28 12.12 6.39
C GLN A 564 16.29 12.31 5.26
N THR A 565 16.05 11.74 4.09
CA THR A 565 16.89 11.96 2.91
C THR A 565 17.00 13.44 2.53
N TRP A 566 15.91 14.20 2.65
CA TRP A 566 15.95 15.64 2.41
C TRP A 566 16.67 16.41 3.52
N ILE A 567 16.51 15.99 4.78
CA ILE A 567 17.28 16.56 5.90
C ILE A 567 18.78 16.37 5.67
N ASP A 568 19.21 15.18 5.23
CA ASP A 568 20.60 14.87 4.97
C ASP A 568 21.17 15.72 3.81
N ILE A 569 20.42 15.85 2.71
CA ILE A 569 20.79 16.72 1.56
C ILE A 569 20.95 18.18 2.01
N LEU A 570 19.98 18.71 2.76
CA LEU A 570 20.07 20.08 3.26
C LEU A 570 21.21 20.25 4.25
N ASN A 571 21.52 19.23 5.06
CA ASN A 571 22.67 19.27 5.97
C ASN A 571 24.00 19.32 5.23
N GLU A 572 24.13 18.67 4.07
CA GLU A 572 25.30 18.82 3.19
C GLU A 572 25.47 20.27 2.72
N GLU A 573 24.39 20.93 2.25
CA GLU A 573 24.42 22.36 1.87
C GLU A 573 24.73 23.27 3.06
N ARG A 574 24.06 23.05 4.20
CA ARG A 574 24.22 23.86 5.42
C ARG A 574 25.64 23.78 5.97
N GLN A 575 26.27 22.60 5.91
CA GLN A 575 27.66 22.42 6.31
C GLN A 575 28.61 23.24 5.43
N GLN A 576 28.37 23.29 4.12
CA GLN A 576 29.16 24.13 3.19
C GLN A 576 28.99 25.63 3.49
N LEU A 577 27.81 26.03 3.98
CA LEU A 577 27.48 27.40 4.36
C LEU A 577 27.78 27.74 5.82
N HIS A 578 28.40 26.82 6.59
CA HIS A 578 28.69 26.98 8.02
C HIS A 578 27.45 27.30 8.88
N LEU A 579 26.30 26.70 8.57
CA LEU A 579 25.06 26.82 9.32
C LEU A 579 24.85 25.62 10.25
N ASP A 580 24.05 25.82 11.31
CA ASP A 580 23.65 24.73 12.22
C ASP A 580 22.93 23.63 11.45
N LEU A 581 23.26 22.37 11.72
CA LEU A 581 22.61 21.22 11.09
C LEU A 581 21.17 21.07 11.56
N LEU A 582 20.30 20.64 10.63
CA LEU A 582 18.93 20.24 10.91
C LEU A 582 18.93 18.96 11.77
N PRO A 583 18.11 18.90 12.83
CA PRO A 583 17.94 17.67 13.61
C PRO A 583 17.23 16.58 12.81
N ALA A 584 17.51 15.32 13.15
CA ALA A 584 16.80 14.17 12.59
C ALA A 584 15.28 14.23 12.86
N ILE A 585 14.50 13.70 11.91
CA ILE A 585 13.05 13.65 12.03
C ILE A 585 12.63 12.55 13.02
N LYS A 586 11.73 12.89 13.94
CA LYS A 586 11.10 11.97 14.88
C LYS A 586 9.61 11.88 14.58
N ALA A 587 9.08 10.66 14.54
CA ALA A 587 7.66 10.41 14.26
C ALA A 587 6.76 11.09 15.30
N GLU A 588 7.15 11.00 16.56
CA GLU A 588 6.46 11.52 17.73
C GLU A 588 6.25 13.03 17.62
N LYS A 589 7.34 13.77 17.41
CA LYS A 589 7.29 15.22 17.28
C LYS A 589 6.52 15.65 16.03
N LEU A 590 6.71 14.99 14.89
CA LEU A 590 6.01 15.35 13.66
C LEU A 590 4.49 15.13 13.79
N GLN A 591 4.07 14.00 14.35
CA GLN A 591 2.65 13.70 14.54
C GLN A 591 2.00 14.68 15.54
N ALA A 592 2.70 15.04 16.62
CA ALA A 592 2.20 16.03 17.56
C ALA A 592 2.02 17.42 16.90
N LEU A 593 3.01 17.87 16.11
CA LEU A 593 2.91 19.11 15.34
C LEU A 593 1.81 19.06 14.28
N TYR A 594 1.60 17.90 13.64
CA TYR A 594 0.49 17.70 12.71
C TYR A 594 -0.86 17.84 13.41
N MET A 595 -1.07 17.22 14.59
CA MET A 595 -2.30 17.39 15.37
C MET A 595 -2.53 18.85 15.78
N ASN A 596 -1.48 19.56 16.21
CA ASN A 596 -1.56 20.99 16.55
C ASN A 596 -2.04 21.83 15.36
N ASN A 597 -1.43 21.62 14.19
CA ASN A 597 -1.81 22.35 12.97
C ASN A 597 -3.20 21.96 12.48
N LEU A 598 -3.54 20.67 12.54
CA LEU A 598 -4.83 20.16 12.11
C LEU A 598 -5.96 20.77 12.95
N GLU A 599 -5.82 20.84 14.27
CA GLU A 599 -6.86 21.42 15.13
C GLU A 599 -7.10 22.90 14.84
N VAL A 600 -6.04 23.69 14.64
CA VAL A 600 -6.16 25.11 14.30
C VAL A 600 -6.86 25.29 12.95
N ILE A 601 -6.37 24.61 11.90
CA ILE A 601 -6.89 24.72 10.54
C ILE A 601 -8.35 24.23 10.48
N LEU A 602 -8.66 23.12 11.16
CA LEU A 602 -10.01 22.58 11.20
C LEU A 602 -10.99 23.53 11.90
N LYS A 603 -10.60 24.12 13.04
CA LYS A 603 -11.45 25.12 13.73
C LYS A 603 -11.71 26.34 12.85
N GLN A 604 -10.68 26.85 12.16
CA GLN A 604 -10.84 27.95 11.21
C GLN A 604 -11.82 27.59 10.08
N PHE A 605 -11.66 26.41 9.48
CA PHE A 605 -12.55 25.93 8.42
C PHE A 605 -14.00 25.73 8.91
N ILE A 606 -14.20 25.10 10.07
CA ILE A 606 -15.54 24.89 10.65
C ILE A 606 -16.24 26.23 10.91
N ASN A 607 -15.50 27.24 11.39
CA ASN A 607 -16.09 28.53 11.73
C ASN A 607 -16.33 29.41 10.49
N TYR A 608 -15.42 29.43 9.52
CA TYR A 608 -15.41 30.46 8.48
C TYR A 608 -15.45 29.92 7.05
N GLY A 609 -15.33 28.60 6.86
CA GLY A 609 -15.39 27.96 5.54
C GLY A 609 -14.04 27.90 4.81
N ALA A 610 -14.09 27.53 3.53
CA ALA A 610 -12.90 27.24 2.72
C ALA A 610 -12.08 28.48 2.33
N ALA A 611 -12.70 29.65 2.23
CA ALA A 611 -12.04 30.88 1.80
C ALA A 611 -10.82 31.23 2.67
N GLU A 612 -10.88 30.94 3.98
CA GLU A 612 -9.79 31.21 4.93
C GLU A 612 -8.59 30.27 4.79
N ILE A 613 -8.79 29.06 4.24
CA ILE A 613 -7.75 28.01 4.19
C ILE A 613 -7.12 27.86 2.80
N LEU A 614 -7.87 28.18 1.74
CA LEU A 614 -7.42 28.03 0.36
C LEU A 614 -6.17 28.87 0.00
N PRO A 615 -5.99 30.12 0.47
CA PRO A 615 -4.78 30.90 0.19
C PRO A 615 -3.50 30.17 0.64
N SER A 616 -3.44 29.75 1.91
CA SER A 616 -2.28 28.98 2.43
C SER A 616 -2.14 27.61 1.77
N TYR A 617 -3.25 26.98 1.36
CA TYR A 617 -3.18 25.73 0.60
C TYR A 617 -2.50 25.95 -0.76
N TYR A 618 -2.84 27.04 -1.48
CA TYR A 618 -2.31 27.33 -2.82
C TYR A 618 -0.82 27.68 -2.83
N GLU A 619 -0.28 28.23 -1.74
CA GLU A 619 1.18 28.46 -1.58
C GLU A 619 2.00 27.15 -1.69
N LEU A 620 1.40 26.04 -1.29
CA LEU A 620 2.05 24.72 -1.25
C LEU A 620 1.56 23.79 -2.36
N TRP A 621 0.65 24.25 -3.21
CA TRP A 621 -0.06 23.42 -4.18
C TRP A 621 0.66 23.32 -5.53
N LEU A 622 0.84 22.10 -6.04
CA LEU A 622 1.55 21.86 -7.31
C LEU A 622 0.80 22.36 -8.55
N HIS A 623 -0.53 22.47 -8.51
CA HIS A 623 -1.33 22.53 -9.73
C HIS A 623 -1.79 23.93 -10.14
N SER A 624 -1.48 24.98 -9.39
CA SER A 624 -1.98 26.31 -9.78
C SER A 624 -1.40 26.73 -11.14
N ASN A 625 -2.27 27.16 -12.05
CA ASN A 625 -1.97 27.48 -13.45
C ASN A 625 -1.44 26.30 -14.30
N GLN A 626 -1.59 25.05 -13.84
CA GLN A 626 -1.21 23.90 -14.65
C GLN A 626 -2.15 23.77 -15.84
N ILE A 627 -1.60 23.73 -17.06
CA ILE A 627 -2.37 23.40 -18.26
C ILE A 627 -2.50 21.88 -18.32
N VAL A 628 -3.74 21.42 -18.47
CA VAL A 628 -4.13 20.02 -18.53
C VAL A 628 -4.98 19.74 -19.76
N THR A 629 -4.96 18.49 -20.21
CA THR A 629 -5.87 17.94 -21.20
C THR A 629 -6.97 17.17 -20.50
N LEU A 630 -8.21 17.39 -20.92
CA LEU A 630 -9.42 16.71 -20.44
C LEU A 630 -9.93 15.74 -21.53
N PRO A 631 -9.54 14.46 -21.53
CA PRO A 631 -9.92 13.52 -22.59
C PRO A 631 -11.43 13.29 -22.67
N ASP A 632 -12.12 13.29 -21.52
CA ASP A 632 -13.57 13.11 -21.43
C ASP A 632 -14.37 14.29 -21.99
N HIS A 633 -13.68 15.38 -22.32
CA HIS A 633 -14.25 16.58 -22.92
C HIS A 633 -13.64 16.81 -24.31
N GLY A 634 -13.39 15.75 -25.08
CA GLY A 634 -12.87 15.86 -26.45
C GLY A 634 -11.42 16.33 -26.53
N ASN A 635 -10.61 15.97 -25.53
CA ASN A 635 -9.21 16.42 -25.37
C ASN A 635 -9.06 17.95 -25.24
N THR A 636 -10.07 18.65 -24.70
CA THR A 636 -10.00 20.08 -24.40
C THR A 636 -8.78 20.41 -23.54
N GLN A 637 -8.04 21.47 -23.92
CA GLN A 637 -7.01 22.06 -23.07
C GLN A 637 -7.65 23.04 -22.08
N ALA A 638 -7.31 22.88 -20.80
CA ALA A 638 -7.82 23.73 -19.74
C ALA A 638 -6.69 24.08 -18.76
N MET A 639 -6.80 25.22 -18.09
CA MET A 639 -5.90 25.60 -17.01
C MET A 639 -6.56 25.36 -15.66
N ILE A 640 -5.84 24.72 -14.74
CA ILE A 640 -6.25 24.60 -13.35
C ILE A 640 -6.10 25.95 -12.66
N THR A 641 -7.21 26.48 -12.13
CA THR A 641 -7.25 27.83 -11.54
C THR A 641 -7.59 27.85 -10.06
N GLY A 642 -8.03 26.73 -9.48
CA GLY A 642 -8.33 26.67 -8.06
C GLY A 642 -9.23 25.50 -7.68
N ILE A 643 -9.87 25.64 -6.53
CA ILE A 643 -10.81 24.72 -5.92
C ILE A 643 -12.08 25.52 -5.57
N THR A 644 -13.26 24.97 -5.85
CA THR A 644 -14.54 25.62 -5.49
C THR A 644 -14.71 25.68 -3.98
N GLU A 645 -15.09 26.84 -3.44
CA GLU A 645 -15.21 27.05 -1.99
C GLU A 645 -16.34 26.24 -1.35
N ASP A 646 -17.43 25.99 -2.09
CA ASP A 646 -18.61 25.31 -1.55
C ASP A 646 -18.46 23.78 -1.55
N TYR A 647 -17.85 23.24 -2.60
CA TYR A 647 -17.88 21.79 -2.89
C TYR A 647 -16.50 21.14 -2.93
N GLY A 648 -15.42 21.91 -2.88
CA GLY A 648 -14.06 21.36 -2.92
C GLY A 648 -13.70 20.72 -4.26
N LEU A 649 -14.32 21.14 -5.36
CA LEU A 649 -14.07 20.61 -6.71
C LEU A 649 -12.92 21.36 -7.38
N LEU A 650 -12.11 20.64 -8.16
CA LEU A 650 -11.02 21.25 -8.92
C LEU A 650 -11.57 22.06 -10.10
N ILE A 651 -11.18 23.34 -10.19
CA ILE A 651 -11.63 24.27 -11.23
C ILE A 651 -10.65 24.25 -12.40
N ALA A 652 -11.13 23.81 -13.57
CA ALA A 652 -10.39 23.86 -14.83
C ALA A 652 -11.08 24.80 -15.82
N LYS A 653 -10.42 25.88 -16.25
CA LYS A 653 -10.95 26.84 -17.23
C LYS A 653 -10.42 26.53 -18.62
N GLU A 654 -11.30 26.37 -19.59
CA GLU A 654 -10.93 26.04 -20.97
C GLU A 654 -10.12 27.16 -21.62
N LEU A 655 -9.02 26.79 -22.29
CA LEU A 655 -8.17 27.69 -23.05
C LEU A 655 -8.66 27.79 -24.50
N VAL A 656 -8.53 28.99 -25.07
CA VAL A 656 -8.70 29.18 -26.52
C VAL A 656 -7.62 28.38 -27.25
N SER A 657 -7.98 27.71 -28.35
CA SER A 657 -7.05 26.89 -29.14
C SER A 657 -5.80 27.69 -29.53
N GLY A 658 -4.61 27.16 -29.21
CA GLY A 658 -3.32 27.79 -29.46
C GLY A 658 -2.91 28.88 -28.47
N SER A 659 -3.74 29.18 -27.44
CA SER A 659 -3.42 30.13 -26.39
C SER A 659 -3.10 29.44 -25.06
N SER A 660 -2.14 29.99 -24.31
CA SER A 660 -1.82 29.59 -22.94
C SER A 660 -2.34 30.57 -21.89
N THR A 661 -3.01 31.65 -22.31
CA THR A 661 -3.40 32.77 -21.43
C THR A 661 -4.85 33.22 -21.60
N GLN A 662 -5.51 32.89 -22.71
CA GLN A 662 -6.88 33.31 -23.00
C GLN A 662 -7.86 32.17 -22.77
N PHE A 663 -8.99 32.46 -22.12
CA PHE A 663 -10.04 31.50 -21.80
C PHE A 663 -11.24 31.65 -22.74
N THR A 664 -11.91 30.55 -23.07
CA THR A 664 -13.16 30.56 -23.86
C THR A 664 -14.37 31.02 -23.03
N GLY A 665 -14.25 30.99 -21.70
CA GLY A 665 -15.35 31.21 -20.75
C GLY A 665 -15.94 29.92 -20.18
N ASN A 666 -15.65 28.76 -20.77
CA ASN A 666 -16.09 27.47 -20.25
C ASN A 666 -15.30 27.05 -19.00
N VAL A 667 -16.00 26.49 -18.01
CA VAL A 667 -15.42 26.05 -16.73
C VAL A 667 -15.88 24.63 -16.43
N TYR A 668 -14.93 23.76 -16.10
CA TYR A 668 -15.16 22.39 -15.68
C TYR A 668 -14.82 22.23 -14.20
N ASN A 669 -15.73 21.63 -13.44
CA ASN A 669 -15.55 21.32 -12.02
C ASN A 669 -15.33 19.81 -11.84
N LEU A 670 -14.15 19.41 -11.40
CA LEU A 670 -13.70 18.01 -11.37
C LEU A 670 -13.68 17.47 -9.93
N GLN A 671 -14.33 16.33 -9.72
CA GLN A 671 -14.47 15.66 -8.42
C GLN A 671 -13.20 14.93 -7.95
N PRO A 672 -12.80 15.06 -6.66
CA PRO A 672 -11.66 14.37 -6.05
C PRO A 672 -11.67 12.84 -6.09
N ASP A 673 -12.84 12.22 -5.97
CA ASP A 673 -12.98 10.76 -5.97
C ASP A 673 -13.39 10.20 -7.33
N GLY A 674 -14.06 11.00 -8.16
CA GLY A 674 -14.54 10.61 -9.49
C GLY A 674 -13.52 10.75 -10.62
N ASN A 675 -12.41 11.48 -10.42
CA ASN A 675 -11.38 11.69 -11.45
C ASN A 675 -10.00 11.18 -11.02
N THR A 676 -9.19 10.83 -12.01
CA THR A 676 -7.76 10.57 -11.93
C THR A 676 -7.02 11.78 -12.49
N PHE A 677 -5.97 12.23 -11.81
CA PHE A 677 -5.08 13.28 -12.31
C PHE A 677 -3.69 12.68 -12.54
N ASP A 678 -3.36 12.47 -13.82
CA ASP A 678 -2.00 12.22 -14.25
C ASP A 678 -1.23 13.53 -14.38
N ILE A 679 -0.57 13.91 -13.28
CA ILE A 679 0.14 15.19 -13.20
C ILE A 679 1.31 15.28 -14.16
N PHE A 680 1.89 14.12 -14.53
CA PHE A 680 3.09 14.08 -15.35
C PHE A 680 2.71 14.30 -16.82
N LYS A 681 1.64 13.63 -17.23
CA LYS A 681 1.07 13.77 -18.59
C LYS A 681 0.15 14.96 -18.74
N SER A 682 -0.02 15.74 -17.67
CA SER A 682 -1.01 16.81 -17.56
C SER A 682 -2.41 16.37 -18.02
N LEU A 683 -2.89 15.21 -17.57
CA LEU A 683 -4.15 14.62 -18.02
C LEU A 683 -5.11 14.38 -16.86
N ILE A 684 -6.37 14.78 -17.01
CA ILE A 684 -7.43 14.48 -16.04
C ILE A 684 -8.57 13.72 -16.72
N ALA A 685 -8.85 12.52 -16.23
CA ALA A 685 -9.91 11.65 -16.74
C ALA A 685 -10.74 11.05 -15.62
N LYS A 686 -12.04 10.81 -15.86
CA LYS A 686 -12.94 10.11 -14.96
C LYS A 686 -12.41 8.72 -14.66
N LYS A 687 -12.58 8.28 -13.42
CA LYS A 687 -12.31 6.88 -13.06
C LYS A 687 -13.32 6.00 -13.77
N VAL A 688 -12.83 5.01 -14.51
CA VAL A 688 -13.65 3.89 -14.97
C VAL A 688 -14.05 3.11 -13.72
N GLN A 689 -15.34 3.02 -13.43
CA GLN A 689 -15.85 2.10 -12.42
C GLN A 689 -15.64 0.68 -12.98
N SER A 690 -14.68 -0.06 -12.41
CA SER A 690 -14.47 -1.48 -12.65
C SER A 690 -15.36 -2.32 -11.76
#